data_AF-A0A4R7K0Y9-F1
#
_entry.id   AF-A0A4R7K0Y9-F1
#
_cell.length_a   1.000
_cell.length_b   1.000
_cell.length_c   1.000
_cell.angle_alpha   90.00
_cell.angle_beta   90.00
_cell.angle_gamma   90.00
#
_symmetry.space_group_name_H-M   'P 1'
#
loop_
_entity.id
_entity.type
_entity.pdbx_description
1 polymer ?
#
loop_
_entity_poly.entity_id
_entity_poly.type
_entity_poly.pdbx_seq_one_letter_code
_entity_poly.pdbx_strand_id
1 'polypeptide(L)'
;MFRYLNAMICIAVMMAMAPLAIGATIVVNTFEDEFNSDGDCSLREAVNSANNDFVVDACTVGDGVDTIELPAGTYTISVSGSESASLPDDNLNDLDVTEDTVIRSRNGDATDTRIEPAEGYTGRAFEVAGSGSTLTVQDITVRGFDTGAGASGGAFKVTGQTLVLERVVLSGNQGNASGAIGSSGSDTIIIRDSALVDNVATNSSFGGGALGFNSNEIQLENVTFLRNHAAGNGGAIAINAPGHSLSMDNVTMVGNSASNDGGGLHIAADSSLDIRNSIISGNHVGGSGPECALTDGLTLTGSRDYNLWTIDGSCFDSLGSHSVETEESGLAMGGYYDGTSIARPPLTSSPAIDGGSCTDSSGGDISGNRDQRNASATRNADGNGDGTAACDIGSIERQRQAFHAESTADTDDASPGDESCADAEGRCTLRAAIDEANALTGLDEVLLGAEDYVLTQTSTYEDGNLDGDLDVSDSVIIRGQGARSTVVDAGGISRAFHVPRKGSGRQRTLALADLTIRNGNSGAPDNAPDDASGGAVYVNGLTSERNELLAERVRFTGNQAVGTSSDGGALAVDFGILRLQASTIDANEAERFGSAIGLSGGARGWIQSTTISGNRAGTGDAVGIFGGAHAHLERVTIADNEGFRTALGGNATASVHNSIIGAGGTNPCHFTGSGSLTSLGHNLDETSDCALSEPSDRSNATADLASLSSSGADVPLRTPLQGSHAVGTGSCQTATGYILPPVVFNGTRPQDGAGFGNARGDGSYSCDIGAAERQSVAVSLGDNSPGDREMTSPSGEVVMAQFTLANEAGEPLDGRVLTLRAYGTGDEARGIEAANLYIDTNADGALDDNDTLVDSVTALDDDGELRFEFSGSESAIPSGGELQLIVTYRFSESLATNGIGTTRTAAQYASPGLMSLFVLAAFAPFRRQRLLLLLAVVALAGCSGGGGGGDEETVETDEVEEAVPGTYSLELQSLSVEGDNGGKLGIRTESVPGNTLTVKD
;
A
#
# COMPACT_ATOMS: atom_id res chain seq x y z
N MET A 1 -27.05 16.30 72.81
CA MET A 1 -26.82 16.15 71.36
C MET A 1 -25.33 16.19 71.03
N PHE A 2 -24.68 17.35 70.85
CA PHE A 2 -23.30 17.45 70.32
C PHE A 2 -22.26 16.40 70.79
N ARG A 3 -22.19 16.05 72.08
CA ARG A 3 -21.21 15.05 72.57
C ARG A 3 -21.40 13.61 72.07
N TYR A 4 -22.56 13.26 71.51
CA TYR A 4 -22.80 11.94 70.90
C TYR A 4 -22.55 11.94 69.39
N LEU A 5 -22.61 13.11 68.73
CA LEU A 5 -22.43 13.21 67.29
C LEU A 5 -20.97 12.93 66.88
N ASN A 6 -20.00 13.53 67.59
CA ASN A 6 -18.58 13.27 67.33
C ASN A 6 -18.19 11.80 67.64
N ALA A 7 -18.83 11.16 68.63
CA ALA A 7 -18.60 9.75 68.92
C ALA A 7 -19.12 8.83 67.79
N MET A 8 -20.31 9.11 67.25
CA MET A 8 -20.84 8.43 66.06
C MET A 8 -19.92 8.63 64.85
N ILE A 9 -19.44 9.87 64.61
CA ILE A 9 -18.56 10.18 63.47
C ILE A 9 -17.20 9.45 63.59
N CYS A 10 -16.57 9.43 64.77
CA CYS A 10 -15.34 8.68 64.95
C CYS A 10 -15.52 7.16 64.77
N ILE A 11 -16.66 6.59 65.19
CA ILE A 11 -16.98 5.17 64.98
C ILE A 11 -17.25 4.89 63.49
N ALA A 12 -17.98 5.78 62.79
CA ALA A 12 -18.22 5.65 61.36
C ALA A 12 -16.92 5.76 60.53
N VAL A 13 -16.03 6.68 60.87
CA VAL A 13 -14.71 6.81 60.21
C VAL A 13 -13.80 5.62 60.52
N MET A 14 -13.86 5.04 61.73
CA MET A 14 -13.15 3.78 62.03
C MET A 14 -13.76 2.55 61.35
N MET A 15 -15.06 2.54 61.05
CA MET A 15 -15.70 1.48 60.25
C MET A 15 -15.50 1.67 58.74
N ALA A 16 -15.21 2.89 58.28
CA ALA A 16 -14.80 3.19 56.91
C ALA A 16 -13.28 3.04 56.66
N MET A 17 -12.54 2.56 57.67
CA MET A 17 -11.14 2.14 57.56
C MET A 17 -11.03 0.65 57.87
N ALA A 18 -11.65 -0.17 57.02
CA ALA A 18 -11.03 -1.45 56.71
C ALA A 18 -9.64 -1.15 56.12
N PRO A 19 -8.59 -1.91 56.44
CA PRO A 19 -7.40 -1.91 55.60
C PRO A 19 -7.83 -2.33 54.19
N LEU A 20 -7.20 -1.79 53.15
CA LEU A 20 -7.20 -2.49 51.87
C LEU A 20 -6.60 -3.87 52.14
N ALA A 21 -7.28 -4.94 51.70
CA ALA A 21 -6.66 -6.24 51.61
C ALA A 21 -5.53 -6.11 50.58
N ILE A 22 -4.28 -6.23 51.05
CA ILE A 22 -3.12 -6.37 50.18
C ILE A 22 -3.00 -7.87 49.99
N GLY A 23 -3.46 -8.37 48.84
CA GLY A 23 -3.39 -9.79 48.52
C GLY A 23 -1.94 -10.27 48.40
N ALA A 24 -1.80 -11.58 48.22
CA ALA A 24 -0.51 -12.22 48.15
C ALA A 24 0.27 -11.77 46.90
N THR A 25 1.59 -11.72 47.03
CA THR A 25 2.47 -11.63 45.86
C THR A 25 2.98 -13.03 45.55
N ILE A 26 2.43 -13.64 44.50
CA ILE A 26 2.77 -14.97 44.04
C ILE A 26 3.86 -14.83 42.98
N VAL A 27 5.03 -15.42 43.21
CA VAL A 27 6.20 -15.26 42.35
C VAL A 27 6.40 -16.53 41.53
N VAL A 28 6.08 -16.45 40.24
CA VAL A 28 6.41 -17.50 39.27
C VAL A 28 7.93 -17.59 39.16
N ASN A 29 8.46 -18.81 39.10
CA ASN A 29 9.91 -19.05 39.14
C ASN A 29 10.43 -20.11 38.14
N THR A 30 9.53 -20.85 37.47
CA THR A 30 9.83 -21.62 36.25
C THR A 30 9.19 -20.98 35.01
N PHE A 31 9.60 -21.41 33.81
CA PHE A 31 8.99 -21.02 32.53
C PHE A 31 8.17 -22.15 31.89
N GLU A 32 8.27 -23.37 32.42
CA GLU A 32 7.49 -24.52 32.00
C GLU A 32 6.01 -24.30 32.36
N ASP A 33 5.10 -24.83 31.53
CA ASP A 33 3.68 -24.85 31.80
C ASP A 33 3.29 -26.22 32.35
N GLU A 34 3.05 -26.29 33.66
CA GLU A 34 2.78 -27.55 34.34
C GLU A 34 1.95 -27.39 35.62
N PHE A 35 1.54 -28.55 36.17
CA PHE A 35 0.72 -28.70 37.36
C PHE A 35 1.24 -29.91 38.16
N ASN A 36 2.48 -29.76 38.62
CA ASN A 36 3.42 -30.79 39.06
C ASN A 36 3.46 -30.81 40.61
N SER A 37 4.52 -31.35 41.21
CA SER A 37 4.83 -31.33 42.65
C SER A 37 6.32 -31.67 42.87
N ASP A 38 7.23 -30.94 42.22
CA ASP A 38 8.68 -31.17 42.32
C ASP A 38 9.49 -30.03 42.99
N GLY A 39 8.83 -28.92 43.32
CA GLY A 39 9.29 -27.89 44.25
C GLY A 39 9.48 -26.50 43.66
N ASP A 40 8.87 -26.19 42.52
CA ASP A 40 8.89 -24.86 41.91
C ASP A 40 7.46 -24.25 41.79
N CYS A 41 7.26 -23.21 40.97
CA CYS A 41 5.97 -22.52 40.83
C CYS A 41 5.81 -22.02 39.40
N SER A 42 4.95 -22.70 38.63
CA SER A 42 4.56 -22.36 37.27
C SER A 42 3.54 -21.21 37.23
N LEU A 43 3.29 -20.65 36.03
CA LEU A 43 2.20 -19.68 35.83
C LEU A 43 0.83 -20.31 36.13
N ARG A 44 0.61 -21.56 35.71
CA ARG A 44 -0.64 -22.30 35.91
C ARG A 44 -0.90 -22.63 37.38
N GLU A 45 0.16 -22.93 38.12
CA GLU A 45 0.12 -23.16 39.56
C GLU A 45 -0.09 -21.85 40.33
N ALA A 46 0.52 -20.75 39.91
CA ALA A 46 0.32 -19.43 40.50
C ALA A 46 -1.13 -18.94 40.34
N VAL A 47 -1.74 -19.11 39.16
CA VAL A 47 -3.16 -18.82 38.91
C VAL A 47 -4.06 -19.69 39.79
N ASN A 48 -3.76 -20.99 39.91
CA ASN A 48 -4.55 -21.88 40.77
C ASN A 48 -4.41 -21.56 42.28
N SER A 49 -3.23 -21.11 42.70
CA SER A 49 -2.89 -20.69 44.08
C SER A 49 -3.61 -19.40 44.48
N ALA A 50 -3.85 -18.50 43.53
CA ALA A 50 -4.69 -17.31 43.69
C ALA A 50 -6.18 -17.67 43.76
N ASN A 51 -6.70 -18.36 42.73
CA ASN A 51 -8.11 -18.76 42.60
C ASN A 51 -8.72 -19.51 43.81
N ASN A 52 -7.91 -20.03 44.74
CA ASN A 52 -8.35 -20.93 45.81
C ASN A 52 -7.87 -20.57 47.23
N ASP A 53 -7.13 -19.47 47.44
CA ASP A 53 -6.49 -19.13 48.74
C ASP A 53 -5.69 -20.31 49.36
N PHE A 54 -4.98 -21.13 48.58
CA PHE A 54 -4.13 -22.21 49.11
C PHE A 54 -2.83 -22.45 48.33
N VAL A 55 -1.82 -23.01 49.00
CA VAL A 55 -0.49 -23.33 48.41
C VAL A 55 -0.59 -24.42 47.34
N VAL A 56 -0.25 -24.07 46.10
CA VAL A 56 0.02 -25.02 45.00
C VAL A 56 1.54 -25.15 44.83
N ASP A 57 2.06 -26.38 44.89
CA ASP A 57 3.49 -26.73 45.07
C ASP A 57 4.32 -25.71 45.90
N ALA A 58 5.22 -24.93 45.26
CA ALA A 58 6.00 -23.89 45.94
C ALA A 58 5.47 -22.46 45.73
N CYS A 59 4.32 -22.29 45.08
CA CYS A 59 3.64 -21.00 44.98
C CYS A 59 3.16 -20.49 46.36
N THR A 60 3.18 -19.18 46.54
CA THR A 60 2.64 -18.55 47.75
C THR A 60 1.11 -18.61 47.73
N VAL A 61 0.52 -18.97 48.87
CA VAL A 61 -0.93 -18.92 49.13
C VAL A 61 -1.53 -17.55 48.85
N GLY A 62 -2.69 -17.50 48.18
CA GLY A 62 -3.50 -16.30 47.98
C GLY A 62 -4.13 -15.71 49.25
N ASP A 63 -4.55 -14.43 49.20
CA ASP A 63 -5.33 -13.76 50.25
C ASP A 63 -6.16 -12.59 49.66
N GLY A 64 -7.10 -12.90 48.78
CA GLY A 64 -7.98 -11.91 48.14
C GLY A 64 -7.45 -11.39 46.79
N VAL A 65 -7.18 -10.07 46.68
CA VAL A 65 -6.76 -9.46 45.40
C VAL A 65 -5.28 -9.69 45.16
N ASP A 66 -4.95 -10.85 44.60
CA ASP A 66 -3.57 -11.33 44.48
C ASP A 66 -2.81 -10.69 43.31
N THR A 67 -1.48 -10.71 43.41
CA THR A 67 -0.56 -10.22 42.38
C THR A 67 0.42 -11.32 41.98
N ILE A 68 0.28 -11.84 40.77
CA ILE A 68 1.20 -12.78 40.14
C ILE A 68 2.32 -11.98 39.46
N GLU A 69 3.56 -12.09 39.97
CA GLU A 69 4.75 -11.49 39.36
C GLU A 69 5.48 -12.47 38.45
N LEU A 70 5.66 -12.06 37.19
CA LEU A 70 6.40 -12.80 36.17
C LEU A 70 7.80 -12.19 35.98
N PRO A 71 8.88 -12.96 36.21
CA PRO A 71 10.20 -12.65 35.64
C PRO A 71 10.19 -12.37 34.12
N ALA A 72 11.25 -11.73 33.63
CA ALA A 72 11.50 -11.61 32.19
C ALA A 72 11.83 -12.98 31.58
N GLY A 73 11.28 -13.26 30.40
CA GLY A 73 11.34 -14.55 29.71
C GLY A 73 10.05 -14.88 28.95
N THR A 74 9.98 -16.11 28.44
CA THR A 74 8.83 -16.63 27.69
C THR A 74 8.16 -17.75 28.48
N TYR A 75 6.86 -17.64 28.70
CA TYR A 75 5.99 -18.64 29.32
C TYR A 75 5.24 -19.38 28.21
N THR A 76 5.58 -20.66 28.03
CA THR A 76 5.11 -21.46 26.88
C THR A 76 3.95 -22.38 27.28
N ILE A 77 2.72 -21.97 26.99
CA ILE A 77 1.51 -22.73 27.33
C ILE A 77 1.43 -24.03 26.50
N SER A 78 1.37 -25.18 27.17
CA SER A 78 1.51 -26.51 26.56
C SER A 78 0.54 -27.57 27.10
N VAL A 79 -0.02 -27.39 28.30
CA VAL A 79 -0.94 -28.34 28.95
C VAL A 79 -2.30 -28.31 28.26
N SER A 80 -2.48 -29.18 27.27
CA SER A 80 -3.75 -29.38 26.57
C SER A 80 -4.66 -30.39 27.28
N GLY A 81 -5.96 -30.12 27.27
CA GLY A 81 -6.99 -30.97 27.85
C GLY A 81 -8.34 -30.79 27.17
N SER A 82 -9.39 -31.37 27.75
CA SER A 82 -10.76 -31.19 27.28
C SER A 82 -11.61 -30.60 28.40
N GLU A 83 -11.97 -29.32 28.27
CA GLU A 83 -12.85 -28.58 29.20
C GLU A 83 -13.98 -29.49 29.73
N SER A 84 -14.00 -29.73 31.04
CA SER A 84 -15.06 -30.52 31.64
C SER A 84 -16.31 -29.67 31.81
N ALA A 85 -17.36 -29.95 31.05
CA ALA A 85 -18.70 -29.36 31.24
C ALA A 85 -19.39 -29.70 32.60
N SER A 86 -18.62 -30.18 33.57
CA SER A 86 -18.99 -30.41 34.97
C SER A 86 -17.98 -29.89 36.00
N LEU A 87 -16.84 -29.33 35.53
CA LEU A 87 -15.79 -28.65 36.30
C LEU A 87 -15.21 -27.55 35.38
N PRO A 88 -15.84 -26.36 35.25
CA PRO A 88 -15.42 -25.28 34.36
C PRO A 88 -14.25 -24.45 34.92
N ASP A 89 -13.47 -25.04 35.83
CA ASP A 89 -12.43 -24.39 36.65
C ASP A 89 -11.21 -25.35 36.77
N ASP A 90 -10.97 -26.20 35.77
CA ASP A 90 -9.99 -27.29 35.84
C ASP A 90 -8.57 -26.93 35.38
N ASN A 91 -8.33 -25.70 34.86
CA ASN A 91 -7.03 -25.22 34.39
C ASN A 91 -6.36 -26.22 33.41
N LEU A 92 -7.13 -26.87 32.54
CA LEU A 92 -6.64 -27.72 31.45
C LEU A 92 -6.95 -27.06 30.11
N ASN A 93 -5.96 -27.00 29.22
CA ASN A 93 -5.93 -26.15 28.02
C ASN A 93 -5.49 -24.70 28.36
N ASP A 94 -6.41 -23.83 28.74
CA ASP A 94 -6.21 -22.41 29.05
C ASP A 94 -6.00 -22.17 30.57
N LEU A 95 -5.82 -20.90 30.96
CA LEU A 95 -5.68 -20.46 32.36
C LEU A 95 -6.99 -19.80 32.82
N ASP A 96 -7.75 -20.50 33.66
CA ASP A 96 -9.00 -20.00 34.24
C ASP A 96 -8.69 -19.01 35.37
N VAL A 97 -9.29 -17.83 35.37
CA VAL A 97 -9.21 -16.83 36.44
C VAL A 97 -10.59 -16.67 37.08
N THR A 98 -10.69 -17.10 38.34
CA THR A 98 -11.96 -17.19 39.08
C THR A 98 -12.08 -16.20 40.24
N GLU A 99 -11.01 -15.51 40.62
CA GLU A 99 -11.00 -14.48 41.67
C GLU A 99 -10.24 -13.22 41.19
N ASP A 100 -10.40 -12.09 41.88
CA ASP A 100 -9.77 -10.81 41.53
C ASP A 100 -8.23 -10.93 41.50
N THR A 101 -7.62 -10.83 40.31
CA THR A 101 -6.20 -11.16 40.10
C THR A 101 -5.48 -10.10 39.27
N VAL A 102 -4.26 -9.73 39.67
CA VAL A 102 -3.33 -8.90 38.89
C VAL A 102 -2.18 -9.78 38.39
N ILE A 103 -1.96 -9.87 37.08
CA ILE A 103 -0.81 -10.57 36.47
C ILE A 103 0.09 -9.51 35.82
N ARG A 104 1.37 -9.44 36.21
CA ARG A 104 2.28 -8.44 35.64
C ARG A 104 3.73 -8.88 35.54
N SER A 105 4.46 -8.28 34.59
CA SER A 105 5.92 -8.35 34.59
C SER A 105 6.50 -7.74 35.87
N ARG A 106 7.58 -8.36 36.37
CA ARG A 106 8.41 -7.82 37.44
C ARG A 106 9.24 -6.62 36.97
N ASN A 107 9.60 -6.56 35.69
CA ASN A 107 10.44 -5.50 35.15
C ASN A 107 9.63 -4.26 34.73
N GLY A 108 8.32 -4.41 34.50
CA GLY A 108 7.48 -3.32 33.98
C GLY A 108 7.69 -3.05 32.49
N ASP A 109 7.99 -4.11 31.72
CA ASP A 109 8.30 -4.05 30.29
C ASP A 109 7.67 -5.26 29.57
N ALA A 110 6.73 -4.97 28.66
CA ALA A 110 6.00 -5.97 27.87
C ALA A 110 6.87 -6.65 26.79
N THR A 111 8.02 -6.09 26.44
CA THR A 111 8.99 -6.71 25.52
C THR A 111 9.83 -7.77 26.22
N ASP A 112 9.94 -7.73 27.55
CA ASP A 112 10.77 -8.65 28.33
C ASP A 112 9.99 -9.90 28.79
N THR A 113 8.69 -9.77 29.04
CA THR A 113 7.80 -10.86 29.50
C THR A 113 6.77 -11.25 28.42
N ARG A 114 6.84 -12.50 27.93
CA ARG A 114 5.99 -13.03 26.86
C ARG A 114 5.21 -14.26 27.29
N ILE A 115 3.97 -14.39 26.84
CA ILE A 115 3.12 -15.59 26.97
C ILE A 115 2.74 -16.04 25.55
N GLU A 116 3.04 -17.29 25.20
CA GLU A 116 2.80 -17.85 23.86
C GLU A 116 2.50 -19.37 23.92
N PRO A 117 1.84 -19.96 22.90
CA PRO A 117 1.56 -21.39 22.88
C PRO A 117 2.76 -22.22 22.43
N ALA A 118 2.81 -23.49 22.85
CA ALA A 118 3.72 -24.50 22.33
C ALA A 118 3.44 -24.84 20.86
N GLU A 119 4.43 -25.38 20.15
CA GLU A 119 4.27 -25.80 18.75
C GLU A 119 3.16 -26.86 18.61
N GLY A 120 2.09 -26.51 17.89
CA GLY A 120 0.93 -27.38 17.66
C GLY A 120 -0.11 -27.41 18.79
N TYR A 121 0.00 -26.55 19.81
CA TYR A 121 -1.09 -26.29 20.76
C TYR A 121 -2.23 -25.52 20.08
N THR A 122 -3.48 -25.81 20.44
CA THR A 122 -4.68 -25.12 19.96
C THR A 122 -5.61 -24.83 21.13
N GLY A 123 -5.82 -23.56 21.45
CA GLY A 123 -6.49 -23.06 22.65
C GLY A 123 -6.28 -21.56 22.81
N ARG A 124 -6.67 -20.99 23.96
CA ARG A 124 -6.42 -19.58 24.31
C ARG A 124 -5.41 -19.45 25.44
N ALA A 125 -5.00 -18.23 25.77
CA ALA A 125 -4.15 -18.00 26.94
C ALA A 125 -4.96 -18.01 28.25
N PHE A 126 -6.03 -17.22 28.34
CA PHE A 126 -6.80 -17.00 29.58
C PHE A 126 -8.32 -17.02 29.37
N GLU A 127 -9.04 -17.53 30.37
CA GLU A 127 -10.49 -17.35 30.51
C GLU A 127 -10.83 -16.69 31.85
N VAL A 128 -11.73 -15.69 31.83
CA VAL A 128 -12.18 -14.95 33.02
C VAL A 128 -13.64 -15.32 33.29
N ALA A 129 -13.86 -16.18 34.28
CA ALA A 129 -15.12 -16.90 34.50
C ALA A 129 -15.74 -16.72 35.90
N GLY A 130 -14.95 -16.34 36.90
CA GLY A 130 -15.40 -16.23 38.29
C GLY A 130 -16.44 -15.16 38.54
N SER A 131 -17.51 -15.47 39.29
CA SER A 131 -18.72 -14.63 39.43
C SER A 131 -18.48 -13.22 40.02
N GLY A 132 -18.18 -12.24 39.16
CA GLY A 132 -17.92 -10.85 39.50
C GLY A 132 -16.43 -10.49 39.57
N SER A 133 -15.54 -11.34 39.02
CA SER A 133 -14.09 -11.17 39.11
C SER A 133 -13.53 -10.10 38.16
N THR A 134 -12.33 -9.64 38.50
CA THR A 134 -11.54 -8.69 37.74
C THR A 134 -10.16 -9.28 37.45
N LEU A 135 -9.86 -9.57 36.19
CA LEU A 135 -8.49 -9.83 35.76
C LEU A 135 -7.85 -8.52 35.32
N THR A 136 -6.73 -8.14 35.94
CA THR A 136 -5.86 -7.06 35.48
C THR A 136 -4.57 -7.65 34.93
N VAL A 137 -4.20 -7.32 33.69
CA VAL A 137 -2.91 -7.71 33.10
C VAL A 137 -2.09 -6.47 32.78
N GLN A 138 -0.83 -6.45 33.20
CA GLN A 138 0.06 -5.31 32.99
C GLN A 138 1.43 -5.72 32.45
N ASP A 139 1.99 -4.90 31.55
CA ASP A 139 3.40 -4.98 31.13
C ASP A 139 3.81 -6.36 30.56
N ILE A 140 2.96 -6.96 29.72
CA ILE A 140 3.13 -8.33 29.15
C ILE A 140 2.75 -8.37 27.67
N THR A 141 3.47 -9.15 26.86
CA THR A 141 3.02 -9.56 25.51
C THR A 141 2.31 -10.92 25.57
N VAL A 142 1.10 -11.04 25.01
CA VAL A 142 0.37 -12.31 24.80
C VAL A 142 0.18 -12.53 23.29
N ARG A 143 0.76 -13.61 22.74
CA ARG A 143 0.85 -13.77 21.28
C ARG A 143 0.67 -15.18 20.74
N GLY A 144 0.18 -15.25 19.50
CA GLY A 144 0.22 -16.45 18.65
C GLY A 144 -0.77 -17.56 19.00
N PHE A 145 -1.66 -17.37 19.98
CA PHE A 145 -2.66 -18.37 20.36
C PHE A 145 -3.73 -18.52 19.27
N ASP A 146 -4.06 -19.76 18.89
CA ASP A 146 -5.15 -20.09 17.96
C ASP A 146 -6.15 -21.04 18.64
N THR A 147 -7.40 -20.58 18.80
CA THR A 147 -8.46 -21.42 19.39
C THR A 147 -9.03 -22.46 18.42
N GLY A 148 -8.67 -22.41 17.14
CA GLY A 148 -9.26 -23.21 16.09
C GLY A 148 -10.76 -22.95 15.88
N ALA A 149 -11.46 -23.94 15.32
CA ALA A 149 -12.83 -23.81 14.88
C ALA A 149 -13.86 -23.88 16.03
N GLY A 150 -14.45 -22.73 16.37
CA GLY A 150 -15.69 -22.62 17.17
C GLY A 150 -15.57 -21.91 18.53
N ALA A 151 -14.34 -21.62 18.99
CA ALA A 151 -14.08 -20.81 20.18
C ALA A 151 -13.74 -19.35 19.81
N SER A 152 -13.72 -18.43 20.78
CA SER A 152 -13.52 -17.00 20.54
C SER A 152 -12.52 -16.42 21.55
N GLY A 153 -11.71 -15.46 21.11
CA GLY A 153 -10.63 -14.87 21.91
C GLY A 153 -9.46 -15.82 22.09
N GLY A 154 -8.45 -15.70 21.21
CA GLY A 154 -7.19 -16.44 21.31
C GLY A 154 -6.32 -15.99 22.49
N ALA A 155 -6.33 -14.70 22.84
CA ALA A 155 -5.68 -14.25 24.07
C ALA A 155 -6.63 -14.41 25.27
N PHE A 156 -7.82 -13.80 25.22
CA PHE A 156 -8.73 -13.71 26.36
C PHE A 156 -10.18 -14.06 25.99
N LYS A 157 -10.82 -14.90 26.80
CA LYS A 157 -12.29 -15.06 26.86
C LYS A 157 -12.83 -14.46 28.16
N VAL A 158 -13.88 -13.64 28.09
CA VAL A 158 -14.49 -12.96 29.26
C VAL A 158 -16.00 -13.23 29.29
N THR A 159 -16.54 -13.73 30.40
CA THR A 159 -17.96 -14.13 30.48
C THR A 159 -18.64 -13.64 31.77
N GLY A 160 -19.22 -12.45 31.71
CA GLY A 160 -19.90 -11.74 32.80
C GLY A 160 -19.00 -10.91 33.71
N GLN A 161 -17.74 -10.64 33.31
CA GLN A 161 -16.65 -10.21 34.22
C GLN A 161 -15.99 -8.89 33.80
N THR A 162 -14.97 -8.46 34.55
CA THR A 162 -14.13 -7.31 34.20
C THR A 162 -12.76 -7.76 33.71
N LEU A 163 -12.30 -7.20 32.57
CA LEU A 163 -10.91 -7.34 32.10
C LEU A 163 -10.28 -5.95 31.98
N VAL A 164 -9.11 -5.78 32.59
CA VAL A 164 -8.29 -4.56 32.52
C VAL A 164 -6.93 -4.90 31.92
N LEU A 165 -6.55 -4.26 30.83
CA LEU A 165 -5.25 -4.40 30.18
C LEU A 165 -4.52 -3.06 30.21
N GLU A 166 -3.30 -3.01 30.76
CA GLU A 166 -2.50 -1.77 30.80
C GLU A 166 -1.07 -2.03 30.32
N ARG A 167 -0.63 -1.37 29.24
CA ARG A 167 0.69 -1.59 28.63
C ARG A 167 0.90 -3.05 28.21
N VAL A 168 -0.11 -3.61 27.56
CA VAL A 168 -0.14 -5.00 27.07
C VAL A 168 -0.08 -5.02 25.55
N VAL A 169 0.63 -6.01 25.00
CA VAL A 169 0.67 -6.25 23.54
C VAL A 169 -0.04 -7.57 23.24
N LEU A 170 -1.19 -7.51 22.55
CA LEU A 170 -1.89 -8.68 22.03
C LEU A 170 -1.54 -8.81 20.55
N SER A 171 -0.72 -9.80 20.17
CA SER A 171 -0.24 -9.93 18.79
C SER A 171 -0.45 -11.29 18.14
N GLY A 172 -0.98 -11.30 16.92
CA GLY A 172 -1.07 -12.53 16.11
C GLY A 172 -1.97 -13.63 16.69
N ASN A 173 -2.90 -13.28 17.58
CA ASN A 173 -3.83 -14.23 18.18
C ASN A 173 -5.04 -14.46 17.25
N GLN A 174 -5.50 -15.71 17.16
CA GLN A 174 -6.57 -16.15 16.29
C GLN A 174 -7.72 -16.77 17.08
N GLY A 175 -8.93 -16.41 16.70
CA GLY A 175 -10.16 -16.99 17.22
C GLY A 175 -11.22 -17.13 16.13
N ASN A 176 -12.33 -17.79 16.44
CA ASN A 176 -13.40 -17.98 15.46
C ASN A 176 -14.27 -16.75 15.32
N ALA A 177 -15.02 -16.35 16.36
CA ALA A 177 -15.92 -15.20 16.26
C ALA A 177 -15.20 -13.84 16.46
N SER A 178 -14.15 -13.83 17.28
CA SER A 178 -13.34 -12.66 17.65
C SER A 178 -11.89 -13.10 17.86
N GLY A 179 -10.91 -12.32 17.41
CA GLY A 179 -9.52 -12.78 17.31
C GLY A 179 -8.72 -12.74 18.61
N ALA A 180 -8.40 -11.55 19.15
CA ALA A 180 -7.64 -11.44 20.40
C ALA A 180 -8.52 -11.63 21.65
N ILE A 181 -9.60 -10.87 21.76
CA ILE A 181 -10.53 -10.89 22.90
C ILE A 181 -11.94 -11.21 22.41
N GLY A 182 -12.53 -12.27 22.97
CA GLY A 182 -13.93 -12.64 22.77
C GLY A 182 -14.69 -12.54 24.09
N SER A 183 -15.92 -12.01 24.06
CA SER A 183 -16.68 -11.80 25.30
C SER A 183 -18.19 -11.92 25.11
N SER A 184 -18.86 -12.46 26.13
CA SER A 184 -20.28 -12.78 26.11
C SER A 184 -20.93 -12.67 27.49
N GLY A 185 -21.70 -11.60 27.71
CA GLY A 185 -22.31 -11.33 28.99
C GLY A 185 -22.51 -9.84 29.25
N SER A 186 -22.59 -9.46 30.52
CA SER A 186 -22.63 -8.05 30.96
C SER A 186 -21.24 -7.57 31.36
N ASP A 187 -20.26 -7.87 30.53
CA ASP A 187 -18.83 -7.62 30.76
C ASP A 187 -18.47 -6.13 30.68
N THR A 188 -17.35 -5.79 31.32
CA THR A 188 -16.69 -4.48 31.26
C THR A 188 -15.24 -4.69 30.82
N ILE A 189 -14.79 -3.98 29.77
CA ILE A 189 -13.43 -4.12 29.25
C ILE A 189 -12.75 -2.75 29.20
N ILE A 190 -11.59 -2.64 29.85
CA ILE A 190 -10.78 -1.42 29.93
C ILE A 190 -9.41 -1.72 29.35
N ILE A 191 -8.97 -0.95 28.36
CA ILE A 191 -7.66 -1.11 27.72
C ILE A 191 -6.94 0.24 27.73
N ARG A 192 -5.75 0.28 28.34
CA ARG A 192 -4.87 1.46 28.43
C ARG A 192 -3.49 1.21 27.84
N ASP A 193 -2.92 2.19 27.17
CA ASP A 193 -1.50 2.23 26.77
C ASP A 193 -1.03 0.98 25.98
N SER A 194 -1.97 0.29 25.33
CA SER A 194 -1.80 -1.08 24.84
C SER A 194 -1.91 -1.16 23.33
N ALA A 195 -1.40 -2.26 22.76
CA ALA A 195 -1.43 -2.50 21.32
C ALA A 195 -2.09 -3.84 20.99
N LEU A 196 -3.01 -3.82 20.02
CA LEU A 196 -3.65 -5.02 19.48
C LEU A 196 -3.33 -5.10 17.99
N VAL A 197 -2.45 -6.04 17.62
CA VAL A 197 -1.71 -6.01 16.35
C VAL A 197 -1.72 -7.36 15.63
N ASP A 198 -2.02 -7.39 14.33
CA ASP A 198 -2.01 -8.61 13.49
C ASP A 198 -2.95 -9.75 13.98
N ASN A 199 -3.99 -9.48 14.80
CA ASN A 199 -4.91 -10.51 15.31
C ASN A 199 -6.04 -10.84 14.32
N VAL A 200 -6.59 -12.07 14.36
CA VAL A 200 -7.47 -12.61 13.31
C VAL A 200 -8.76 -13.27 13.85
N ALA A 201 -9.92 -12.82 13.38
CA ALA A 201 -11.20 -13.52 13.55
C ALA A 201 -11.56 -14.29 12.26
N THR A 202 -11.76 -15.60 12.35
CA THR A 202 -11.88 -16.49 11.16
C THR A 202 -13.31 -16.79 10.68
N ASN A 203 -14.34 -16.36 11.40
CA ASN A 203 -15.74 -16.65 11.06
C ASN A 203 -16.43 -15.47 10.37
N SER A 204 -16.92 -15.70 9.14
CA SER A 204 -17.60 -14.67 8.33
C SER A 204 -19.02 -14.28 8.80
N SER A 205 -19.55 -14.95 9.82
CA SER A 205 -20.82 -14.59 10.48
C SER A 205 -20.64 -13.69 11.72
N PHE A 206 -19.39 -13.39 12.10
CA PHE A 206 -19.03 -12.59 13.28
C PHE A 206 -17.92 -11.58 12.93
N GLY A 207 -17.25 -11.01 13.92
CA GLY A 207 -16.36 -9.87 13.67
C GLY A 207 -15.54 -9.45 14.88
N GLY A 208 -14.60 -8.53 14.65
CA GLY A 208 -13.64 -8.08 15.66
C GLY A 208 -12.35 -8.86 15.58
N GLY A 209 -11.49 -8.52 14.61
CA GLY A 209 -10.19 -9.17 14.44
C GLY A 209 -9.30 -9.03 15.67
N ALA A 210 -9.40 -7.91 16.39
CA ALA A 210 -8.91 -7.80 17.76
C ALA A 210 -10.03 -8.05 18.79
N LEU A 211 -11.17 -7.40 18.62
CA LEU A 211 -12.13 -7.08 19.69
C LEU A 211 -13.57 -7.37 19.21
N GLY A 212 -14.23 -8.44 19.66
CA GLY A 212 -15.63 -8.75 19.27
C GLY A 212 -16.57 -9.09 20.43
N PHE A 213 -17.72 -8.38 20.52
CA PHE A 213 -18.56 -8.31 21.74
C PHE A 213 -20.06 -8.42 21.54
N ASN A 214 -20.70 -8.77 22.66
CA ASN A 214 -22.12 -8.56 22.95
C ASN A 214 -22.27 -8.06 24.41
N SER A 215 -21.43 -7.10 24.84
CA SER A 215 -21.25 -6.65 26.23
C SER A 215 -21.45 -5.14 26.40
N ASN A 216 -21.67 -4.68 27.64
CA ASN A 216 -22.29 -3.37 27.90
C ASN A 216 -21.34 -2.18 27.72
N GLU A 217 -20.09 -2.27 28.14
CA GLU A 217 -19.17 -1.13 28.24
C GLU A 217 -17.72 -1.50 27.88
N ILE A 218 -17.15 -0.76 26.94
CA ILE A 218 -15.75 -0.86 26.51
C ILE A 218 -15.12 0.54 26.61
N GLN A 219 -14.00 0.64 27.31
CA GLN A 219 -13.21 1.88 27.45
C GLN A 219 -11.80 1.68 26.88
N LEU A 220 -11.43 2.52 25.91
CA LEU A 220 -10.13 2.48 25.22
C LEU A 220 -9.44 3.83 25.39
N GLU A 221 -8.25 3.83 26.01
CA GLU A 221 -7.46 5.02 26.32
C GLU A 221 -6.00 4.80 25.86
N ASN A 222 -5.45 5.65 24.98
CA ASN A 222 -4.09 5.51 24.44
C ASN A 222 -3.84 4.14 23.75
N VAL A 223 -4.74 3.67 22.86
CA VAL A 223 -4.67 2.29 22.30
C VAL A 223 -4.36 2.29 20.80
N THR A 224 -3.46 1.42 20.34
CA THR A 224 -3.25 1.16 18.90
C THR A 224 -3.94 -0.15 18.46
N PHE A 225 -4.75 -0.07 17.39
CA PHE A 225 -5.30 -1.20 16.65
C PHE A 225 -4.72 -1.22 15.24
N LEU A 226 -3.93 -2.24 14.91
CA LEU A 226 -3.10 -2.24 13.72
C LEU A 226 -3.09 -3.61 13.02
N ARG A 227 -3.44 -3.66 11.72
CA ARG A 227 -3.41 -4.89 10.89
C ARG A 227 -4.25 -6.06 11.41
N ASN A 228 -5.26 -5.81 12.24
CA ASN A 228 -6.19 -6.86 12.65
C ASN A 228 -7.15 -7.19 11.49
N HIS A 229 -7.53 -8.47 11.37
CA HIS A 229 -8.38 -8.98 10.29
C HIS A 229 -9.62 -9.69 10.81
N ALA A 230 -10.79 -9.36 10.28
CA ALA A 230 -12.03 -10.09 10.50
C ALA A 230 -12.54 -10.68 9.18
N ALA A 231 -12.76 -12.00 9.17
CA ALA A 231 -13.38 -12.70 8.05
C ALA A 231 -14.87 -12.32 7.85
N GLY A 232 -15.45 -11.53 8.75
CA GLY A 232 -16.77 -10.91 8.65
C GLY A 232 -16.71 -9.39 8.85
N ASN A 233 -17.26 -8.88 9.94
CA ASN A 233 -17.41 -7.43 10.21
C ASN A 233 -16.30 -6.87 11.11
N GLY A 234 -15.99 -5.57 11.04
CA GLY A 234 -15.19 -4.87 12.05
C GLY A 234 -13.76 -5.41 12.20
N GLY A 235 -12.84 -5.04 11.30
CA GLY A 235 -11.50 -5.62 11.24
C GLY A 235 -10.70 -5.46 12.54
N ALA A 236 -10.83 -4.33 13.24
CA ALA A 236 -10.36 -4.19 14.61
C ALA A 236 -11.46 -4.56 15.62
N ILE A 237 -12.60 -3.86 15.57
CA ILE A 237 -13.65 -3.91 16.59
C ILE A 237 -15.01 -4.18 15.93
N ALA A 238 -15.76 -5.16 16.44
CA ALA A 238 -17.16 -5.39 16.07
C ALA A 238 -18.08 -5.52 17.29
N ILE A 239 -19.08 -4.65 17.34
CA ILE A 239 -20.22 -4.71 18.26
C ILE A 239 -21.41 -5.22 17.43
N ASN A 240 -21.72 -6.52 17.56
CA ASN A 240 -22.67 -7.20 16.67
C ASN A 240 -24.10 -7.31 17.25
N ALA A 241 -24.33 -6.77 18.46
CA ALA A 241 -25.60 -6.78 19.16
C ALA A 241 -26.00 -5.35 19.63
N PRO A 242 -27.31 -5.08 19.80
CA PRO A 242 -27.79 -3.73 20.10
C PRO A 242 -27.73 -3.36 21.59
N GLY A 243 -27.58 -2.07 21.88
CA GLY A 243 -27.67 -1.51 23.23
C GLY A 243 -26.37 -1.48 24.03
N HIS A 244 -25.23 -1.43 23.33
CA HIS A 244 -23.89 -1.44 23.92
C HIS A 244 -23.21 -0.05 23.85
N SER A 245 -22.09 0.12 24.55
CA SER A 245 -21.35 1.40 24.59
C SER A 245 -19.85 1.22 24.40
N LEU A 246 -19.27 2.08 23.56
CA LEU A 246 -17.84 2.15 23.26
C LEU A 246 -17.34 3.59 23.46
N SER A 247 -16.33 3.74 24.32
CA SER A 247 -15.60 4.98 24.54
C SER A 247 -14.18 4.85 23.98
N MET A 248 -13.81 5.76 23.07
CA MET A 248 -12.50 5.82 22.41
C MET A 248 -11.81 7.16 22.67
N ASP A 249 -10.64 7.09 23.29
CA ASP A 249 -9.85 8.24 23.72
C ASP A 249 -8.38 8.03 23.35
N ASN A 250 -7.80 8.94 22.55
CA ASN A 250 -6.44 8.80 22.05
C ASN A 250 -6.23 7.41 21.37
N VAL A 251 -7.13 6.99 20.48
CA VAL A 251 -7.06 5.67 19.83
C VAL A 251 -6.56 5.80 18.39
N THR A 252 -5.63 4.94 17.99
CA THR A 252 -5.07 4.86 16.63
C THR A 252 -5.52 3.56 15.98
N MET A 253 -6.56 3.59 15.15
CA MET A 253 -7.10 2.42 14.43
C MET A 253 -6.73 2.53 12.94
N VAL A 254 -5.72 1.78 12.51
CA VAL A 254 -5.12 1.99 11.18
C VAL A 254 -4.80 0.67 10.50
N GLY A 255 -5.16 0.54 9.22
CA GLY A 255 -4.82 -0.64 8.42
C GLY A 255 -5.47 -1.94 8.90
N ASN A 256 -6.64 -1.89 9.54
CA ASN A 256 -7.40 -3.08 9.88
C ASN A 256 -8.31 -3.48 8.70
N SER A 257 -8.74 -4.75 8.65
CA SER A 257 -9.42 -5.30 7.47
C SER A 257 -10.64 -6.17 7.79
N ALA A 258 -11.74 -5.98 7.07
CA ALA A 258 -12.96 -6.78 7.18
C ALA A 258 -13.31 -7.44 5.83
N SER A 259 -14.03 -8.56 5.82
CA SER A 259 -14.55 -9.15 4.57
C SER A 259 -15.96 -8.65 4.19
N ASN A 260 -16.74 -8.21 5.18
CA ASN A 260 -18.15 -7.80 5.00
C ASN A 260 -18.32 -6.28 5.08
N ASP A 261 -18.18 -5.72 6.29
CA ASP A 261 -18.63 -4.38 6.66
C ASP A 261 -17.72 -3.79 7.75
N GLY A 262 -17.32 -2.51 7.59
CA GLY A 262 -16.55 -1.77 8.59
C GLY A 262 -15.12 -2.27 8.69
N GLY A 263 -14.25 -1.81 7.78
CA GLY A 263 -12.86 -2.22 7.69
C GLY A 263 -12.11 -2.15 9.01
N GLY A 264 -12.35 -1.10 9.80
CA GLY A 264 -11.85 -0.96 11.17
C GLY A 264 -12.92 -1.28 12.21
N LEU A 265 -14.06 -0.60 12.11
CA LEU A 265 -15.06 -0.52 13.18
C LEU A 265 -16.46 -0.89 12.66
N HIS A 266 -17.14 -1.80 13.34
CA HIS A 266 -18.56 -2.12 13.10
C HIS A 266 -19.39 -1.95 14.38
N ILE A 267 -20.51 -1.21 14.29
CA ILE A 267 -21.42 -0.99 15.42
C ILE A 267 -22.88 -1.21 15.02
N ALA A 268 -23.50 -2.20 15.68
CA ALA A 268 -24.91 -2.52 15.58
C ALA A 268 -25.84 -1.46 16.22
N ALA A 269 -27.07 -1.38 15.69
CA ALA A 269 -28.11 -0.41 16.03
C ALA A 269 -28.44 -0.30 17.53
N ASP A 270 -29.08 0.80 17.93
CA ASP A 270 -29.41 1.16 19.32
C ASP A 270 -28.20 1.21 20.30
N SER A 271 -26.97 1.09 19.81
CA SER A 271 -25.73 1.25 20.57
C SER A 271 -25.26 2.72 20.61
N SER A 272 -24.14 2.98 21.28
CA SER A 272 -23.54 4.31 21.41
C SER A 272 -22.03 4.30 21.22
N LEU A 273 -21.54 5.35 20.56
CA LEU A 273 -20.12 5.64 20.35
C LEU A 273 -19.80 7.03 20.89
N ASP A 274 -18.76 7.11 21.71
CA ASP A 274 -18.18 8.33 22.27
C ASP A 274 -16.70 8.35 21.90
N ILE A 275 -16.25 9.32 21.11
CA ILE A 275 -14.93 9.29 20.48
C ILE A 275 -14.28 10.68 20.39
N ARG A 276 -12.99 10.76 20.73
CA ARG A 276 -12.21 12.00 20.82
C ARG A 276 -10.72 11.74 20.59
N ASN A 277 -9.97 12.75 20.15
CA ASN A 277 -8.51 12.67 19.95
C ASN A 277 -8.06 11.41 19.17
N SER A 278 -8.89 10.83 18.29
CA SER A 278 -8.65 9.48 17.75
C SER A 278 -8.50 9.49 16.23
N ILE A 279 -7.66 8.59 15.71
CA ILE A 279 -7.46 8.36 14.28
C ILE A 279 -8.14 7.06 13.86
N ILE A 280 -8.95 7.11 12.81
CA ILE A 280 -9.44 5.93 12.07
C ILE A 280 -9.06 6.14 10.60
N SER A 281 -8.07 5.41 10.08
CA SER A 281 -7.59 5.64 8.71
C SER A 281 -7.03 4.40 8.00
N GLY A 282 -7.30 4.27 6.70
CA GLY A 282 -6.81 3.17 5.86
C GLY A 282 -7.30 1.80 6.31
N ASN A 283 -8.44 1.71 6.99
CA ASN A 283 -9.05 0.44 7.35
C ASN A 283 -10.07 0.05 6.26
N HIS A 284 -9.99 -1.16 5.71
CA HIS A 284 -10.69 -1.48 4.47
C HIS A 284 -11.59 -2.71 4.57
N VAL A 285 -12.66 -2.74 3.77
CA VAL A 285 -13.33 -3.99 3.43
C VAL A 285 -12.54 -4.69 2.31
N GLY A 286 -12.68 -6.00 2.13
CA GLY A 286 -12.13 -6.77 1.01
C GLY A 286 -12.74 -6.45 -0.36
N GLY A 287 -13.13 -5.20 -0.60
CA GLY A 287 -13.84 -4.68 -1.78
C GLY A 287 -14.20 -3.21 -1.53
N SER A 288 -15.13 -2.65 -2.31
CA SER A 288 -15.71 -1.33 -2.00
C SER A 288 -16.64 -1.47 -0.78
N GLY A 289 -16.19 -0.98 0.37
CA GLY A 289 -16.93 -1.00 1.62
C GLY A 289 -16.19 -0.22 2.72
N PRO A 290 -16.92 0.41 3.65
CA PRO A 290 -16.44 1.54 4.43
C PRO A 290 -15.42 1.21 5.53
N GLU A 291 -14.58 2.19 5.89
CA GLU A 291 -13.76 2.19 7.12
C GLU A 291 -14.58 1.87 8.38
N CYS A 292 -15.76 2.50 8.51
CA CYS A 292 -16.70 2.28 9.61
C CYS A 292 -18.08 1.83 9.08
N ALA A 293 -18.63 0.75 9.65
CA ALA A 293 -20.02 0.35 9.43
C ALA A 293 -20.86 0.68 10.66
N LEU A 294 -21.47 1.86 10.63
CA LEU A 294 -22.39 2.37 11.65
C LEU A 294 -23.83 2.18 11.17
N THR A 295 -24.68 1.54 11.96
CA THR A 295 -26.03 1.14 11.53
C THR A 295 -27.15 2.04 12.08
N ASP A 296 -28.27 2.09 11.34
CA ASP A 296 -29.45 2.93 11.64
C ASP A 296 -29.85 2.91 13.12
N GLY A 297 -29.97 4.08 13.73
CA GLY A 297 -30.35 4.23 15.14
C GLY A 297 -29.19 4.33 16.13
N LEU A 298 -27.93 4.25 15.67
CA LEU A 298 -26.76 4.62 16.48
C LEU A 298 -26.96 6.00 17.10
N THR A 299 -26.76 6.11 18.41
CA THR A 299 -26.64 7.43 19.06
C THR A 299 -25.17 7.80 19.19
N LEU A 300 -24.67 8.62 18.27
CA LEU A 300 -23.44 9.40 18.45
C LEU A 300 -23.68 10.37 19.61
N THR A 301 -23.33 9.96 20.83
CA THR A 301 -23.48 10.78 22.05
C THR A 301 -22.41 11.87 22.14
N GLY A 302 -21.29 11.70 21.44
CA GLY A 302 -20.34 12.75 21.13
C GLY A 302 -19.17 12.27 20.26
N SER A 303 -19.01 12.87 19.07
CA SER A 303 -17.66 13.16 18.58
C SER A 303 -17.21 14.40 19.34
N ARG A 304 -16.32 14.27 20.34
CA ARG A 304 -15.90 15.42 21.19
C ARG A 304 -14.76 16.22 20.55
N ASP A 305 -14.92 16.54 19.27
CA ASP A 305 -13.92 17.17 18.41
C ASP A 305 -12.60 16.36 18.29
N TYR A 306 -11.63 16.88 17.53
CA TYR A 306 -10.23 16.42 17.48
C TYR A 306 -10.05 14.98 17.00
N ASN A 307 -10.98 14.45 16.20
CA ASN A 307 -10.84 13.16 15.53
C ASN A 307 -10.37 13.33 14.09
N LEU A 308 -9.56 12.39 13.58
CA LEU A 308 -9.00 12.39 12.22
C LEU A 308 -9.39 11.11 11.47
N TRP A 309 -9.78 11.23 10.21
CA TRP A 309 -10.02 10.07 9.35
C TRP A 309 -9.77 10.36 7.86
N THR A 310 -9.71 9.27 7.09
CA THR A 310 -9.61 9.31 5.63
C THR A 310 -10.99 9.27 4.95
N ILE A 311 -11.14 10.13 3.93
CA ILE A 311 -12.25 10.53 3.03
C ILE A 311 -13.44 9.59 2.69
N ASP A 312 -13.53 8.36 3.19
CA ASP A 312 -14.70 7.48 2.94
C ASP A 312 -16.01 8.01 3.58
N GLY A 313 -15.94 9.05 4.43
CA GLY A 313 -17.05 9.71 5.15
C GLY A 313 -17.79 8.85 6.19
N SER A 314 -17.68 7.53 6.05
CA SER A 314 -18.50 6.50 6.70
C SER A 314 -18.47 6.46 8.24
N CYS A 315 -17.45 7.05 8.86
CA CYS A 315 -17.32 7.09 10.31
C CYS A 315 -18.14 8.21 10.98
N PHE A 316 -18.47 9.31 10.27
CA PHE A 316 -19.01 10.52 10.92
C PHE A 316 -19.94 11.37 10.01
N ASP A 317 -21.26 11.28 10.22
CA ASP A 317 -22.28 12.11 9.51
C ASP A 317 -22.19 13.63 9.78
N SER A 318 -21.39 14.07 10.76
CA SER A 318 -21.19 15.49 11.04
C SER A 318 -19.84 15.77 11.70
N LEU A 319 -19.03 16.61 11.06
CA LEU A 319 -17.80 17.14 11.64
C LEU A 319 -18.09 17.92 12.93
N GLY A 320 -17.32 17.62 13.97
CA GLY A 320 -17.01 18.62 14.99
C GLY A 320 -16.16 19.74 14.38
N SER A 321 -16.19 20.95 14.96
CA SER A 321 -15.45 22.11 14.46
C SER A 321 -13.92 21.95 14.45
N HIS A 322 -13.37 20.91 15.09
CA HIS A 322 -11.94 20.61 15.14
C HIS A 322 -11.62 19.17 14.70
N SER A 323 -12.54 18.48 14.03
CA SER A 323 -12.24 17.20 13.35
C SER A 323 -11.55 17.43 12.00
N VAL A 324 -10.63 16.54 11.65
CA VAL A 324 -9.87 16.57 10.39
C VAL A 324 -10.31 15.44 9.47
N GLU A 325 -11.00 15.79 8.40
CA GLU A 325 -11.17 14.92 7.24
C GLU A 325 -10.06 15.25 6.23
N THR A 326 -9.39 14.23 5.71
CA THR A 326 -8.19 14.38 4.87
C THR A 326 -8.09 13.23 3.86
N GLU A 327 -7.51 13.50 2.68
CA GLU A 327 -7.08 12.46 1.73
C GLU A 327 -6.08 11.50 2.40
N GLU A 328 -5.26 12.03 3.32
CA GLU A 328 -4.10 11.35 3.91
C GLU A 328 -3.97 11.62 5.40
N SER A 329 -3.89 10.58 6.24
CA SER A 329 -3.57 10.74 7.67
C SER A 329 -2.08 10.93 7.96
N GLY A 330 -1.20 10.68 6.98
CA GLY A 330 0.24 10.91 7.10
C GLY A 330 0.91 10.06 8.19
N LEU A 331 0.40 8.85 8.47
CA LEU A 331 0.92 7.99 9.54
C LEU A 331 1.99 7.00 9.06
N ALA A 332 3.08 6.92 9.82
CA ALA A 332 4.26 6.10 9.57
C ALA A 332 3.91 4.65 9.20
N MET A 333 4.65 4.08 8.24
CA MET A 333 4.41 2.72 7.74
C MET A 333 4.65 1.65 8.80
N GLY A 334 3.77 0.64 8.91
CA GLY A 334 3.95 -0.47 9.85
C GLY A 334 3.52 -0.14 11.28
N GLY A 335 4.23 -0.69 12.27
CA GLY A 335 3.99 -0.44 13.70
C GLY A 335 5.29 -0.61 14.48
N TYR A 336 5.65 0.39 15.26
CA TYR A 336 6.99 0.55 15.81
C TYR A 336 7.02 0.21 17.29
N TYR A 337 8.03 -0.56 17.69
CA TYR A 337 8.32 -0.87 19.09
C TYR A 337 9.18 0.25 19.68
N ASP A 338 8.56 1.08 20.52
CA ASP A 338 9.21 2.22 21.18
C ASP A 338 10.11 1.77 22.35
N GLY A 339 9.77 0.65 22.97
CA GLY A 339 10.32 0.19 24.24
C GLY A 339 9.31 -0.56 25.11
N THR A 340 8.01 -0.22 25.06
CA THR A 340 6.98 -0.89 25.90
C THR A 340 5.70 -1.29 25.17
N SER A 341 5.41 -0.73 24.00
CA SER A 341 4.16 -0.96 23.26
C SER A 341 4.43 -1.06 21.75
N ILE A 342 3.37 -1.15 20.93
CA ILE A 342 3.45 -1.00 19.47
C ILE A 342 2.55 0.16 19.06
N ALA A 343 3.14 1.22 18.52
CA ALA A 343 2.41 2.42 18.11
C ALA A 343 2.61 2.72 16.62
N ARG A 344 1.78 3.62 16.08
CA ARG A 344 1.88 4.12 14.70
C ARG A 344 1.98 5.65 14.67
N PRO A 345 3.20 6.22 14.61
CA PRO A 345 3.42 7.66 14.77
C PRO A 345 2.97 8.49 13.56
N PRO A 346 2.61 9.75 13.77
CA PRO A 346 2.47 10.72 12.70
C PRO A 346 3.83 11.13 12.13
N LEU A 347 3.89 11.26 10.80
CA LEU A 347 5.05 11.78 10.06
C LEU A 347 5.02 13.31 10.03
N THR A 348 6.14 13.96 9.70
CA THR A 348 6.27 15.43 9.55
C THR A 348 5.16 16.14 8.75
N SER A 349 4.47 15.46 7.83
CA SER A 349 3.37 16.00 7.02
C SER A 349 1.97 15.73 7.56
N SER A 350 1.83 15.01 8.68
CA SER A 350 0.53 14.58 9.22
C SER A 350 -0.23 15.73 9.89
N PRO A 351 -1.51 15.95 9.55
CA PRO A 351 -2.36 16.89 10.27
C PRO A 351 -2.86 16.36 11.63
N ALA A 352 -2.36 15.20 12.07
CA ALA A 352 -2.50 14.76 13.46
C ALA A 352 -1.58 15.53 14.42
N ILE A 353 -0.42 16.00 13.93
CA ILE A 353 0.59 16.67 14.76
C ILE A 353 0.06 18.00 15.28
N ASP A 354 0.15 18.22 16.59
CA ASP A 354 -0.36 19.40 17.30
C ASP A 354 -1.87 19.70 17.07
N GLY A 355 -2.60 18.75 16.46
CA GLY A 355 -3.99 18.92 16.00
C GLY A 355 -5.06 18.46 16.98
N GLY A 356 -4.68 17.89 18.13
CA GLY A 356 -5.54 17.31 19.15
C GLY A 356 -5.77 18.22 20.38
N SER A 357 -6.57 17.72 21.35
CA SER A 357 -6.85 18.46 22.59
C SER A 357 -6.12 17.89 23.81
N CYS A 358 -5.41 18.77 24.53
CA CYS A 358 -4.81 18.49 25.84
C CYS A 358 -5.81 18.46 27.01
N THR A 359 -7.08 18.09 26.77
CA THR A 359 -8.08 17.90 27.83
C THR A 359 -8.62 16.47 27.89
N ASP A 360 -9.00 16.00 29.08
CA ASP A 360 -9.74 14.74 29.23
C ASP A 360 -11.23 14.86 28.83
N SER A 361 -11.94 13.72 28.81
CA SER A 361 -13.39 13.63 28.52
C SER A 361 -14.30 14.36 29.53
N SER A 362 -13.77 14.74 30.70
CA SER A 362 -14.41 15.55 31.75
C SER A 362 -13.97 17.02 31.74
N GLY A 363 -13.05 17.42 30.85
CA GLY A 363 -12.46 18.75 30.77
C GLY A 363 -11.33 19.03 31.78
N GLY A 364 -10.72 17.99 32.37
CA GLY A 364 -9.45 18.08 33.07
C GLY A 364 -8.26 18.28 32.11
N ASP A 365 -7.12 18.69 32.64
CA ASP A 365 -5.88 18.95 31.89
C ASP A 365 -5.03 17.66 31.81
N ILE A 366 -4.70 17.22 30.59
CA ILE A 366 -3.87 16.03 30.33
C ILE A 366 -2.53 16.35 29.68
N SER A 367 -2.11 17.63 29.61
CA SER A 367 -0.82 18.03 29.05
C SER A 367 0.38 17.33 29.71
N GLY A 368 0.28 17.06 31.02
CA GLY A 368 1.27 16.30 31.79
C GLY A 368 1.05 14.79 31.85
N ASN A 369 0.03 14.24 31.18
CA ASN A 369 -0.16 12.80 31.07
C ASN A 369 0.85 12.20 30.09
N ARG A 370 1.04 10.89 30.19
CA ARG A 370 1.83 10.10 29.25
C ARG A 370 0.93 9.64 28.09
N ASP A 371 1.56 9.36 26.96
CA ASP A 371 0.90 8.67 25.85
C ASP A 371 1.06 7.14 25.98
N GLN A 372 0.63 6.38 24.96
CA GLN A 372 0.70 4.92 24.92
C GLN A 372 2.06 4.32 25.30
N ARG A 373 3.16 5.05 25.11
CA ARG A 373 4.53 4.58 25.34
C ARG A 373 4.94 4.60 26.80
N ASN A 374 4.22 5.33 27.66
CA ASN A 374 4.39 5.41 29.12
C ASN A 374 5.81 5.70 29.69
N ALA A 375 6.91 5.66 28.94
CA ALA A 375 8.27 5.92 29.42
C ALA A 375 8.76 7.31 28.99
N SER A 376 8.66 7.59 27.69
CA SER A 376 9.50 8.60 27.01
C SER A 376 8.76 9.87 26.55
N ALA A 377 7.45 9.99 26.81
CA ALA A 377 6.63 11.06 26.25
C ALA A 377 5.60 11.63 27.23
N THR A 378 5.44 12.95 27.23
CA THR A 378 4.24 13.64 27.74
C THR A 378 3.38 14.07 26.57
N ARG A 379 2.05 14.03 26.73
CA ARG A 379 1.06 14.39 25.68
C ARG A 379 1.14 15.83 25.19
N ASN A 380 1.94 16.72 25.78
CA ASN A 380 2.10 18.09 25.31
C ASN A 380 3.51 18.34 24.73
N ALA A 381 3.73 18.16 23.44
CA ALA A 381 5.01 18.41 22.75
C ALA A 381 4.89 19.43 21.61
N ASP A 382 6.02 19.97 21.13
CA ASP A 382 6.09 20.83 19.93
C ASP A 382 6.48 19.94 18.74
N GLY A 383 5.51 19.15 18.28
CA GLY A 383 5.75 18.07 17.32
C GLY A 383 6.00 18.57 15.90
N ASN A 384 5.52 19.77 15.57
CA ASN A 384 5.74 20.42 14.26
C ASN A 384 6.95 21.37 14.24
N GLY A 385 7.33 21.98 15.38
CA GLY A 385 8.49 22.87 15.51
C GLY A 385 8.23 24.36 15.34
N ASP A 386 6.98 24.84 15.36
CA ASP A 386 6.66 26.28 15.25
C ASP A 386 6.97 27.09 16.52
N GLY A 387 7.25 26.42 17.66
CA GLY A 387 7.44 27.02 18.97
C GLY A 387 6.21 26.92 19.89
N THR A 388 5.15 26.24 19.45
CA THR A 388 3.89 26.06 20.18
C THR A 388 3.61 24.58 20.40
N ALA A 389 3.87 24.10 21.62
CA ALA A 389 3.50 22.74 21.98
C ALA A 389 1.97 22.61 22.18
N ALA A 390 1.33 21.70 21.47
CA ALA A 390 -0.05 21.27 21.67
C ALA A 390 -0.09 19.77 21.99
N CYS A 391 -1.14 19.05 21.59
CA CYS A 391 -1.27 17.60 21.74
C CYS A 391 -1.61 16.99 20.39
N ASP A 392 -1.06 15.82 20.05
CA ASP A 392 -1.39 15.11 18.81
C ASP A 392 -2.79 14.47 18.83
N ILE A 393 -3.34 14.23 17.64
CA ILE A 393 -4.45 13.28 17.45
C ILE A 393 -3.88 11.86 17.42
N GLY A 394 -4.54 10.92 18.10
CA GLY A 394 -4.15 9.51 18.18
C GLY A 394 -3.55 9.13 19.54
N SER A 395 -2.96 7.93 19.57
CA SER A 395 -2.46 7.27 20.78
C SER A 395 -1.06 7.67 21.24
N ILE A 396 -0.29 8.36 20.40
CA ILE A 396 1.07 8.82 20.72
C ILE A 396 1.34 10.24 20.28
N GLU A 397 2.31 10.86 20.96
CA GLU A 397 2.69 12.27 20.87
C GLU A 397 4.07 12.44 20.23
N ARG A 398 4.20 13.20 19.14
CA ARG A 398 5.49 13.41 18.50
C ARG A 398 6.43 14.29 19.35
N GLN A 399 7.39 13.65 20.05
CA GLN A 399 8.33 14.33 20.94
C GLN A 399 9.49 15.05 20.23
N ARG A 400 9.85 14.64 19.00
CA ARG A 400 11.05 15.13 18.29
C ARG A 400 10.75 15.47 16.83
N GLN A 401 11.44 16.50 16.34
CA GLN A 401 11.48 16.88 14.92
C GLN A 401 12.26 15.84 14.10
N ALA A 402 12.32 16.00 12.77
CA ALA A 402 13.04 15.09 11.89
C ALA A 402 14.47 15.61 11.62
N PHE A 403 15.40 14.69 11.37
CA PHE A 403 16.76 15.02 10.94
C PHE A 403 16.78 15.28 9.43
N HIS A 404 16.95 16.54 9.04
CA HIS A 404 17.02 16.96 7.65
C HIS A 404 18.46 16.81 7.12
N ALA A 405 18.75 15.70 6.45
CA ALA A 405 20.07 15.41 5.87
C ALA A 405 20.28 16.20 4.57
N GLU A 406 20.47 17.52 4.67
CA GLU A 406 20.68 18.42 3.53
C GLU A 406 22.06 18.28 2.85
N SER A 407 22.98 17.49 3.41
CA SER A 407 24.33 17.29 2.85
C SER A 407 24.55 15.88 2.30
N THR A 408 24.98 15.81 1.03
CA THR A 408 25.40 14.58 0.33
C THR A 408 26.82 14.10 0.70
N ALA A 409 27.43 14.69 1.72
CA ALA A 409 28.68 14.18 2.26
C ALA A 409 28.44 12.94 3.14
N ASP A 410 29.45 12.09 3.24
CA ASP A 410 29.46 10.91 4.10
C ASP A 410 30.50 11.12 5.21
N THR A 411 30.04 11.67 6.34
CA THR A 411 30.81 12.00 7.54
C THR A 411 29.94 11.90 8.78
N ASP A 412 30.52 11.34 9.84
CA ASP A 412 29.91 11.08 11.16
C ASP A 412 29.43 12.36 11.88
N ASP A 413 28.53 12.18 12.84
CA ASP A 413 28.12 13.22 13.78
C ASP A 413 29.23 13.65 14.75
N ALA A 414 29.27 14.93 15.15
CA ALA A 414 30.28 15.45 16.06
C ALA A 414 29.99 15.19 17.56
N SER A 415 28.74 14.91 17.95
CA SER A 415 28.29 14.66 19.33
C SER A 415 26.96 13.86 19.42
N PRO A 416 26.92 12.59 18.94
CA PRO A 416 25.71 11.77 18.95
C PRO A 416 24.95 11.74 20.28
N GLY A 417 23.64 11.99 20.22
CA GLY A 417 22.71 12.07 21.33
C GLY A 417 22.50 13.49 21.88
N ASP A 418 22.72 14.53 21.07
CA ASP A 418 22.50 15.94 21.45
C ASP A 418 21.27 16.61 20.78
N GLU A 419 20.45 15.82 20.10
CA GLU A 419 19.26 16.17 19.31
C GLU A 419 19.56 16.97 18.02
N SER A 420 20.83 17.01 17.57
CA SER A 420 21.25 17.72 16.37
C SER A 420 22.28 16.91 15.56
N CYS A 421 21.85 16.39 14.41
CA CYS A 421 22.63 15.59 13.43
C CYS A 421 23.82 16.32 12.75
N ALA A 422 24.64 17.08 13.48
CA ALA A 422 25.65 17.98 12.95
C ALA A 422 27.07 17.41 13.00
N ASP A 423 27.69 17.26 11.82
CA ASP A 423 29.09 16.88 11.69
C ASP A 423 30.08 17.97 12.18
N ALA A 424 31.38 17.66 12.13
CA ALA A 424 32.45 18.56 12.57
C ALA A 424 32.54 19.91 11.79
N GLU A 425 31.90 20.01 10.63
CA GLU A 425 31.77 21.22 9.82
C GLU A 425 30.42 21.95 10.04
N GLY A 426 29.48 21.35 10.79
CA GLY A 426 28.14 21.87 11.07
C GLY A 426 27.10 21.54 9.99
N ARG A 427 27.22 20.37 9.34
CA ARG A 427 26.32 19.88 8.28
C ARG A 427 25.60 18.63 8.75
N CYS A 428 24.32 18.47 8.38
CA CYS A 428 23.61 17.20 8.56
C CYS A 428 23.76 16.31 7.32
N THR A 429 24.38 15.15 7.52
CA THR A 429 24.59 14.09 6.53
C THR A 429 23.64 12.92 6.80
N LEU A 430 23.52 11.99 5.86
CA LEU A 430 22.80 10.74 6.10
C LEU A 430 23.44 9.91 7.24
N ARG A 431 24.78 9.87 7.33
CA ARG A 431 25.47 9.13 8.40
C ARG A 431 25.25 9.77 9.77
N ALA A 432 25.45 11.09 9.89
CA ALA A 432 25.24 11.83 11.14
C ALA A 432 23.77 11.78 11.62
N ALA A 433 22.80 11.84 10.69
CA ALA A 433 21.38 11.66 11.02
C ALA A 433 21.06 10.25 11.55
N ILE A 434 21.82 9.23 11.16
CA ILE A 434 21.71 7.86 11.68
C ILE A 434 22.52 7.69 12.97
N ASP A 435 23.68 8.33 13.13
CA ASP A 435 24.42 8.39 14.41
C ASP A 435 23.55 8.98 15.53
N GLU A 436 22.86 10.08 15.24
CA GLU A 436 21.95 10.73 16.19
C GLU A 436 20.75 9.83 16.52
N ALA A 437 20.07 9.28 15.50
CA ALA A 437 18.98 8.32 15.70
C ALA A 437 19.41 7.04 16.44
N ASN A 438 20.68 6.62 16.31
CA ASN A 438 21.28 5.49 17.03
C ASN A 438 21.60 5.81 18.51
N ALA A 439 21.84 7.08 18.83
CA ALA A 439 22.19 7.54 20.18
C ALA A 439 20.96 7.93 21.01
N LEU A 440 19.87 8.32 20.35
CA LEU A 440 18.57 8.58 20.96
C LEU A 440 17.80 7.27 21.21
N THR A 441 16.71 7.37 22.00
CA THR A 441 15.83 6.24 22.29
C THR A 441 14.48 6.40 21.59
N GLY A 442 14.03 5.32 20.94
CA GLY A 442 12.68 5.22 20.36
C GLY A 442 12.70 5.10 18.84
N LEU A 443 11.80 5.82 18.18
CA LEU A 443 11.75 5.94 16.72
C LEU A 443 12.05 7.38 16.32
N ASP A 444 12.99 7.54 15.40
CA ASP A 444 13.35 8.81 14.79
C ASP A 444 13.09 8.84 13.28
N GLU A 445 13.06 10.05 12.72
CA GLU A 445 12.77 10.31 11.30
C GLU A 445 13.93 11.07 10.65
N VAL A 446 14.45 10.53 9.56
CA VAL A 446 15.45 11.16 8.69
C VAL A 446 14.81 11.52 7.35
N LEU A 447 14.94 12.77 6.96
CA LEU A 447 14.43 13.31 5.70
C LEU A 447 15.57 13.65 4.75
N LEU A 448 15.51 13.09 3.55
CA LEU A 448 16.48 13.30 2.48
C LEU A 448 15.95 14.30 1.46
N GLY A 449 16.85 15.10 0.90
CA GLY A 449 16.60 15.92 -0.28
C GLY A 449 16.60 15.11 -1.58
N ALA A 450 16.28 15.79 -2.69
CA ALA A 450 16.30 15.24 -4.04
C ALA A 450 17.73 15.20 -4.61
N GLU A 451 18.61 14.41 -3.99
CA GLU A 451 20.04 14.36 -4.26
C GLU A 451 20.61 12.92 -4.25
N ASP A 452 21.82 12.75 -4.79
CA ASP A 452 22.62 11.51 -4.73
C ASP A 452 23.53 11.50 -3.48
N TYR A 453 23.17 10.70 -2.47
CA TYR A 453 23.93 10.47 -1.24
C TYR A 453 24.91 9.31 -1.46
N VAL A 454 26.19 9.62 -1.72
CA VAL A 454 27.21 8.62 -2.04
C VAL A 454 28.02 8.26 -0.80
N LEU A 455 28.02 6.98 -0.41
CA LEU A 455 28.89 6.47 0.65
C LEU A 455 30.34 6.42 0.15
N THR A 456 31.28 6.87 0.99
CA THR A 456 32.71 7.01 0.67
C THR A 456 33.65 6.51 1.77
N GLN A 457 33.18 6.35 3.00
CA GLN A 457 33.97 5.78 4.09
C GLN A 457 34.20 4.28 3.85
N THR A 458 35.45 3.89 3.61
CA THR A 458 35.79 2.51 3.23
C THR A 458 35.63 1.54 4.41
N SER A 459 34.74 0.55 4.25
CA SER A 459 34.40 -0.41 5.30
C SER A 459 35.60 -1.13 5.91
N THR A 460 35.58 -1.24 7.24
CA THR A 460 36.45 -2.05 8.07
C THR A 460 35.72 -3.26 8.68
N TYR A 461 34.46 -3.47 8.28
CA TYR A 461 33.53 -4.52 8.76
C TYR A 461 33.24 -4.40 10.26
N GLU A 462 32.50 -3.37 10.63
CA GLU A 462 32.04 -3.08 11.99
C GLU A 462 30.49 -2.99 12.04
N ASP A 463 29.92 -2.80 13.25
CA ASP A 463 28.47 -2.87 13.53
C ASP A 463 27.98 -1.60 14.28
N GLY A 464 28.58 -0.45 13.98
CA GLY A 464 28.55 0.78 14.77
C GLY A 464 28.46 2.08 13.96
N ASN A 465 28.14 2.01 12.66
CA ASN A 465 27.87 3.14 11.76
C ASN A 465 29.08 4.06 11.45
N LEU A 466 30.30 3.68 11.83
CA LEU A 466 31.53 4.46 11.64
C LEU A 466 32.02 4.44 10.19
N ASP A 467 31.98 3.31 9.49
CA ASP A 467 32.42 3.23 8.09
C ASP A 467 31.74 2.14 7.26
N GLY A 468 31.83 2.25 5.93
CA GLY A 468 31.15 1.34 5.01
C GLY A 468 29.65 1.63 4.90
N ASP A 469 28.86 0.62 5.26
CA ASP A 469 27.40 0.68 5.34
C ASP A 469 26.91 1.61 6.46
N LEU A 470 25.59 1.77 6.54
CA LEU A 470 24.91 2.52 7.58
C LEU A 470 24.25 1.53 8.56
N ASP A 471 24.77 1.43 9.79
CA ASP A 471 24.21 0.55 10.82
C ASP A 471 23.03 1.20 11.53
N VAL A 472 21.92 0.47 11.58
CA VAL A 472 20.66 0.89 12.18
C VAL A 472 20.46 0.11 13.48
N SER A 473 20.86 0.74 14.58
CA SER A 473 20.96 0.17 15.92
C SER A 473 19.89 0.65 16.92
N ASP A 474 19.12 1.68 16.57
CA ASP A 474 17.71 1.83 16.99
C ASP A 474 16.79 1.83 15.75
N SER A 475 15.49 2.08 15.92
CA SER A 475 14.51 2.13 14.83
C SER A 475 14.50 3.50 14.17
N VAL A 476 14.45 3.53 12.84
CA VAL A 476 14.49 4.80 12.08
C VAL A 476 13.61 4.72 10.83
N ILE A 477 12.95 5.83 10.52
CA ILE A 477 12.30 6.08 9.23
C ILE A 477 13.24 6.93 8.38
N ILE A 478 13.54 6.52 7.15
CA ILE A 478 14.31 7.30 6.18
C ILE A 478 13.45 7.51 4.93
N ARG A 479 13.16 8.77 4.57
CA ARG A 479 12.34 9.10 3.39
C ARG A 479 13.04 10.04 2.42
N GLY A 480 12.90 9.76 1.12
CA GLY A 480 13.31 10.64 0.03
C GLY A 480 12.18 11.48 -0.57
N GLN A 481 12.48 12.13 -1.70
CA GLN A 481 11.58 12.96 -2.49
C GLN A 481 11.10 12.23 -3.76
N GLY A 482 10.84 10.92 -3.62
CA GLY A 482 10.52 9.99 -4.70
C GLY A 482 11.76 9.26 -5.24
N ALA A 483 11.61 7.97 -5.59
CA ALA A 483 12.73 7.10 -5.97
C ALA A 483 13.50 7.54 -7.23
N ARG A 484 12.92 8.46 -8.01
CA ARG A 484 13.54 9.08 -9.20
C ARG A 484 14.45 10.27 -8.85
N SER A 485 14.33 10.79 -7.64
CA SER A 485 14.87 12.08 -7.19
C SER A 485 15.89 11.93 -6.06
N THR A 486 15.69 10.99 -5.16
CA THR A 486 16.59 10.70 -4.03
C THR A 486 17.28 9.35 -4.24
N VAL A 487 18.60 9.31 -4.11
CA VAL A 487 19.39 8.07 -4.24
C VAL A 487 20.38 7.92 -3.10
N VAL A 488 20.40 6.75 -2.47
CA VAL A 488 21.51 6.28 -1.64
C VAL A 488 22.39 5.37 -2.50
N ASP A 489 23.62 5.80 -2.76
CA ASP A 489 24.59 5.09 -3.59
C ASP A 489 25.72 4.57 -2.70
N ALA A 490 25.76 3.27 -2.46
CA ALA A 490 26.75 2.64 -1.59
C ALA A 490 28.14 2.47 -2.24
N GLY A 491 28.36 3.06 -3.43
CA GLY A 491 29.68 3.30 -4.02
C GLY A 491 30.50 2.05 -4.39
N GLY A 492 29.94 0.85 -4.21
CA GLY A 492 30.65 -0.43 -4.30
C GLY A 492 31.64 -0.68 -3.16
N ILE A 493 31.51 0.00 -2.00
CA ILE A 493 32.47 -0.11 -0.87
C ILE A 493 31.96 -0.95 0.30
N SER A 494 30.64 -1.03 0.47
CA SER A 494 29.91 -1.99 1.30
C SER A 494 28.48 -2.12 0.78
N ARG A 495 27.61 -2.85 1.48
CA ARG A 495 26.14 -2.71 1.38
C ARG A 495 25.71 -1.27 1.75
N ALA A 496 24.43 -0.92 1.58
CA ALA A 496 23.96 0.43 1.93
C ALA A 496 23.54 0.52 3.40
N PHE A 497 22.80 -0.47 3.90
CA PHE A 497 22.28 -0.49 5.27
C PHE A 497 22.42 -1.86 5.93
N HIS A 498 22.63 -1.88 7.23
CA HIS A 498 22.62 -3.08 8.07
C HIS A 498 21.78 -2.84 9.32
N VAL A 499 20.95 -3.82 9.70
CA VAL A 499 20.22 -3.81 10.98
C VAL A 499 20.81 -4.93 11.86
N PRO A 500 21.91 -4.66 12.61
CA PRO A 500 22.61 -5.67 13.38
C PRO A 500 21.76 -6.26 14.52
N ARG A 501 21.98 -7.55 14.81
CA ARG A 501 21.52 -8.20 16.04
C ARG A 501 22.27 -7.59 17.24
N LYS A 502 21.54 -7.19 18.28
CA LYS A 502 22.10 -6.62 19.52
C LYS A 502 21.78 -7.49 20.75
N GLY A 503 20.84 -8.44 20.64
CA GLY A 503 20.51 -9.39 21.71
C GLY A 503 19.75 -8.76 22.88
N SER A 504 19.12 -7.61 22.65
CA SER A 504 18.39 -6.82 23.66
C SER A 504 16.99 -7.35 23.96
N GLY A 505 16.42 -8.17 23.07
CA GLY A 505 15.02 -8.60 23.14
C GLY A 505 14.01 -7.62 22.54
N ARG A 506 14.45 -6.39 22.19
CA ARG A 506 13.63 -5.37 21.53
C ARG A 506 13.83 -5.39 20.01
N GLN A 507 12.75 -5.55 19.26
CA GLN A 507 12.71 -5.43 17.81
C GLN A 507 13.08 -4.00 17.37
N ARG A 508 13.96 -3.89 16.37
CA ARG A 508 14.26 -2.65 15.64
C ARG A 508 13.63 -2.69 14.26
N THR A 509 13.15 -1.55 13.78
CA THR A 509 12.56 -1.41 12.44
C THR A 509 13.33 -0.35 11.64
N LEU A 510 13.89 -0.76 10.50
CA LEU A 510 14.34 0.15 9.45
C LEU A 510 13.19 0.33 8.47
N ALA A 511 12.62 1.54 8.41
CA ALA A 511 11.60 1.91 7.45
C ALA A 511 12.18 2.82 6.37
N LEU A 512 12.14 2.38 5.12
CA LEU A 512 12.61 3.11 3.94
C LEU A 512 11.41 3.53 3.08
N ALA A 513 11.38 4.77 2.63
CA ALA A 513 10.41 5.18 1.61
C ALA A 513 10.98 6.16 0.56
N ASP A 514 10.39 6.14 -0.63
CA ASP A 514 10.51 7.22 -1.61
C ASP A 514 11.95 7.52 -2.09
N LEU A 515 12.77 6.47 -2.25
CA LEU A 515 14.19 6.57 -2.60
C LEU A 515 14.68 5.38 -3.44
N THR A 516 15.80 5.55 -4.16
CA THR A 516 16.56 4.44 -4.77
C THR A 516 17.75 4.06 -3.88
N ILE A 517 18.03 2.77 -3.73
CA ILE A 517 19.29 2.24 -3.16
C ILE A 517 20.05 1.48 -4.25
N ARG A 518 21.30 1.88 -4.52
CA ARG A 518 22.11 1.33 -5.61
C ARG A 518 23.58 1.08 -5.26
N ASN A 519 24.21 0.25 -6.09
CA ASN A 519 25.64 -0.05 -6.11
C ASN A 519 26.23 -0.63 -4.80
N GLY A 520 25.39 -1.15 -3.89
CA GLY A 520 25.87 -1.83 -2.70
C GLY A 520 26.55 -3.16 -3.02
N ASN A 521 27.56 -3.51 -2.22
CA ASN A 521 28.32 -4.74 -2.35
C ASN A 521 28.62 -5.31 -0.95
N SER A 522 28.09 -6.49 -0.61
CA SER A 522 28.30 -7.07 0.73
C SER A 522 29.77 -7.36 1.06
N GLY A 523 30.67 -7.40 0.06
CA GLY A 523 32.10 -7.10 0.17
C GLY A 523 32.99 -8.08 0.95
N ALA A 524 32.39 -8.94 1.78
CA ALA A 524 33.08 -9.74 2.77
C ALA A 524 34.19 -10.63 2.18
N PRO A 525 35.43 -10.59 2.71
CA PRO A 525 36.44 -11.61 2.39
C PRO A 525 35.97 -12.99 2.90
N ASP A 526 36.43 -14.07 2.25
CA ASP A 526 35.98 -15.49 2.35
C ASP A 526 35.85 -16.13 3.76
N ASN A 527 36.06 -15.40 4.86
CA ASN A 527 36.11 -15.89 6.24
C ASN A 527 35.14 -15.15 7.21
N ALA A 528 34.29 -14.23 6.72
CA ALA A 528 33.17 -13.66 7.47
C ALA A 528 31.86 -14.34 7.00
N PRO A 529 31.42 -15.45 7.65
CA PRO A 529 30.34 -16.30 7.12
C PRO A 529 28.94 -15.73 7.30
N ASP A 530 28.75 -14.79 8.22
CA ASP A 530 27.45 -14.19 8.55
C ASP A 530 27.18 -12.94 7.68
N ASP A 531 28.20 -12.18 7.29
CA ASP A 531 28.05 -10.81 6.75
C ASP A 531 27.89 -10.69 5.22
N ALA A 532 28.08 -11.80 4.50
CA ALA A 532 28.17 -11.82 3.04
C ALA A 532 26.82 -11.59 2.31
N SER A 533 25.69 -11.56 3.02
CA SER A 533 24.34 -11.49 2.44
C SER A 533 23.80 -10.05 2.40
N GLY A 534 22.81 -9.78 1.55
CA GLY A 534 22.13 -8.47 1.49
C GLY A 534 22.97 -7.38 0.83
N GLY A 535 23.10 -7.42 -0.50
CA GLY A 535 23.94 -6.47 -1.24
C GLY A 535 23.52 -5.01 -1.11
N ALA A 536 22.23 -4.73 -0.90
CA ALA A 536 21.69 -3.40 -0.61
C ALA A 536 21.41 -3.22 0.89
N VAL A 537 20.61 -4.13 1.47
CA VAL A 537 20.19 -4.09 2.87
C VAL A 537 20.24 -5.49 3.47
N TYR A 538 20.81 -5.59 4.67
CA TYR A 538 20.83 -6.82 5.45
C TYR A 538 20.20 -6.61 6.84
N VAL A 539 19.23 -7.46 7.21
CA VAL A 539 18.58 -7.43 8.52
C VAL A 539 18.84 -8.72 9.29
N ASN A 540 19.47 -8.56 10.46
CA ASN A 540 19.85 -9.64 11.36
C ASN A 540 19.01 -9.61 12.63
N GLY A 541 18.20 -10.66 12.83
CA GLY A 541 17.40 -10.86 14.03
C GLY A 541 17.86 -12.04 14.89
N LEU A 542 17.03 -12.37 15.88
CA LEU A 542 17.03 -13.59 16.68
C LEU A 542 15.57 -14.04 16.91
N THR A 543 15.34 -15.24 17.42
CA THR A 543 13.99 -15.69 17.80
C THR A 543 13.32 -14.79 18.86
N SER A 544 14.13 -14.15 19.71
CA SER A 544 13.73 -13.14 20.70
C SER A 544 13.77 -11.68 20.19
N GLU A 545 14.33 -11.42 19.01
CA GLU A 545 14.64 -10.07 18.51
C GLU A 545 14.41 -10.03 16.98
N ARG A 546 13.14 -10.01 16.54
CA ARG A 546 12.78 -10.10 15.11
C ARG A 546 12.82 -8.74 14.42
N ASN A 547 14.03 -8.24 14.17
CA ASN A 547 14.24 -6.98 13.46
C ASN A 547 13.55 -6.95 12.09
N GLU A 548 13.11 -5.76 11.67
CA GLU A 548 12.18 -5.58 10.55
C GLU A 548 12.75 -4.61 9.51
N LEU A 549 12.74 -5.03 8.25
CA LEU A 549 12.84 -4.12 7.10
C LEU A 549 11.44 -3.82 6.60
N LEU A 550 11.11 -2.54 6.52
CA LEU A 550 9.96 -2.05 5.78
C LEU A 550 10.46 -1.17 4.62
N ALA A 551 9.93 -1.39 3.42
CA ALA A 551 10.25 -0.59 2.24
C ALA A 551 8.99 -0.29 1.40
N GLU A 552 8.74 0.99 1.13
CA GLU A 552 7.58 1.49 0.37
C GLU A 552 8.02 2.45 -0.75
N ARG A 553 7.57 2.24 -2.00
CA ARG A 553 8.03 3.04 -3.17
C ARG A 553 9.56 3.11 -3.27
N VAL A 554 10.26 2.07 -2.84
CA VAL A 554 11.73 1.98 -2.89
C VAL A 554 12.17 1.21 -4.13
N ARG A 555 13.25 1.67 -4.77
CA ARG A 555 13.92 0.92 -5.83
C ARG A 555 15.27 0.39 -5.37
N PHE A 556 15.49 -0.91 -5.43
CA PHE A 556 16.78 -1.55 -5.15
C PHE A 556 17.41 -2.00 -6.47
N THR A 557 18.49 -1.34 -6.92
CA THR A 557 19.06 -1.58 -8.26
C THR A 557 20.58 -1.65 -8.32
N GLY A 558 21.12 -2.63 -9.05
CA GLY A 558 22.56 -2.77 -9.29
C GLY A 558 23.40 -3.17 -8.06
N ASN A 559 22.79 -3.76 -7.04
CA ASN A 559 23.47 -4.21 -5.82
C ASN A 559 23.96 -5.67 -5.97
N GLN A 560 24.98 -6.06 -5.19
CA GLN A 560 25.65 -7.35 -5.32
C GLN A 560 25.89 -8.02 -3.95
N ALA A 561 25.45 -9.27 -3.80
CA ALA A 561 25.84 -10.14 -2.70
C ALA A 561 26.96 -11.09 -3.15
N VAL A 562 28.13 -10.98 -2.53
CA VAL A 562 29.36 -11.69 -2.91
C VAL A 562 29.73 -12.75 -1.88
N GLY A 563 29.97 -13.98 -2.32
CA GLY A 563 30.47 -15.07 -1.50
C GLY A 563 29.74 -16.39 -1.70
N THR A 564 30.44 -17.52 -1.53
CA THR A 564 29.85 -18.85 -1.78
C THR A 564 28.71 -19.26 -0.83
N SER A 565 28.40 -18.44 0.18
CA SER A 565 27.27 -18.54 1.11
C SER A 565 26.28 -17.36 1.02
N SER A 566 26.53 -16.34 0.20
CA SER A 566 25.73 -15.10 0.17
C SER A 566 24.39 -15.29 -0.53
N ASP A 567 23.30 -15.02 0.19
CA ASP A 567 21.96 -14.96 -0.39
C ASP A 567 21.43 -13.51 -0.32
N GLY A 568 20.47 -13.13 -1.17
CA GLY A 568 19.87 -11.78 -1.14
C GLY A 568 20.70 -10.71 -1.86
N GLY A 569 20.68 -10.70 -3.20
CA GLY A 569 21.47 -9.78 -4.02
C GLY A 569 21.14 -8.30 -3.80
N ALA A 570 19.89 -7.98 -3.49
CA ALA A 570 19.51 -6.71 -2.87
C ALA A 570 19.24 -6.88 -1.36
N LEU A 571 18.27 -7.74 -1.01
CA LEU A 571 17.73 -7.83 0.35
C LEU A 571 18.02 -9.18 0.98
N ALA A 572 18.56 -9.19 2.20
CA ALA A 572 18.63 -10.38 3.04
C ALA A 572 18.00 -10.14 4.40
N VAL A 573 17.22 -11.11 4.90
CA VAL A 573 16.61 -11.08 6.24
C VAL A 573 16.74 -12.44 6.91
N ASP A 574 17.46 -12.50 8.03
CA ASP A 574 17.62 -13.70 8.86
C ASP A 574 16.93 -13.53 10.22
N PHE A 575 16.07 -14.48 10.60
CA PHE A 575 15.15 -14.44 11.76
C PHE A 575 14.15 -13.26 11.82
N GLY A 576 14.36 -12.19 11.03
CA GLY A 576 13.58 -10.96 11.06
C GLY A 576 12.26 -10.97 10.28
N ILE A 577 11.80 -9.76 9.94
CA ILE A 577 10.61 -9.48 9.14
C ILE A 577 10.99 -8.65 7.90
N LEU A 578 10.36 -8.94 6.76
CA LEU A 578 10.39 -8.10 5.56
C LEU A 578 8.96 -7.67 5.22
N ARG A 579 8.72 -6.37 5.02
CA ARG A 579 7.50 -5.82 4.43
C ARG A 579 7.89 -4.94 3.25
N LEU A 580 7.55 -5.37 2.04
CA LEU A 580 7.93 -4.70 0.79
C LEU A 580 6.66 -4.35 0.02
N GLN A 581 6.40 -3.06 -0.20
CA GLN A 581 5.16 -2.55 -0.79
C GLN A 581 5.47 -1.57 -1.94
N ALA A 582 4.70 -1.65 -3.03
CA ALA A 582 4.75 -0.69 -4.15
C ALA A 582 6.18 -0.41 -4.68
N SER A 583 7.06 -1.42 -4.65
CA SER A 583 8.52 -1.26 -4.79
C SER A 583 9.08 -2.07 -5.96
N THR A 584 10.34 -1.82 -6.33
CA THR A 584 11.01 -2.51 -7.43
C THR A 584 12.40 -3.01 -7.03
N ILE A 585 12.71 -4.26 -7.36
CA ILE A 585 14.04 -4.86 -7.20
C ILE A 585 14.53 -5.30 -8.58
N ASP A 586 15.56 -4.63 -9.12
CA ASP A 586 16.03 -4.87 -10.48
C ASP A 586 17.56 -4.87 -10.67
N ALA A 587 18.05 -5.68 -11.60
CA ALA A 587 19.48 -5.74 -11.96
C ALA A 587 20.47 -6.05 -10.80
N ASN A 588 20.01 -6.67 -9.71
CA ASN A 588 20.88 -7.07 -8.59
C ASN A 588 21.46 -8.49 -8.81
N GLU A 589 22.63 -8.80 -8.23
CA GLU A 589 23.31 -10.09 -8.39
C GLU A 589 23.61 -10.79 -7.05
N ALA A 590 23.48 -12.12 -7.01
CA ALA A 590 23.96 -12.94 -5.89
C ALA A 590 24.68 -14.19 -6.40
N GLU A 591 25.81 -14.56 -5.80
CA GLU A 591 26.56 -15.76 -6.22
C GLU A 591 25.76 -17.07 -6.02
N ARG A 592 24.86 -17.12 -5.01
CA ARG A 592 24.23 -18.36 -4.54
C ARG A 592 22.72 -18.43 -4.81
N PHE A 593 21.86 -17.97 -3.90
CA PHE A 593 20.39 -17.92 -4.05
C PHE A 593 19.82 -16.51 -3.76
N GLY A 594 18.58 -16.26 -4.20
CA GLY A 594 17.86 -15.03 -3.87
C GLY A 594 18.49 -13.79 -4.50
N SER A 595 18.64 -13.75 -5.82
CA SER A 595 19.29 -12.60 -6.50
C SER A 595 18.58 -11.27 -6.28
N ALA A 596 17.29 -11.29 -5.94
CA ALA A 596 16.58 -10.14 -5.38
C ALA A 596 16.52 -10.23 -3.85
N ILE A 597 15.95 -11.31 -3.31
CA ILE A 597 15.61 -11.45 -1.88
C ILE A 597 16.05 -12.81 -1.33
N GLY A 598 16.73 -12.82 -0.19
CA GLY A 598 17.00 -14.01 0.63
C GLY A 598 16.28 -13.93 1.99
N LEU A 599 15.51 -14.96 2.33
CA LEU A 599 14.85 -15.11 3.63
C LEU A 599 15.33 -16.40 4.33
N SER A 600 15.79 -16.29 5.58
CA SER A 600 16.33 -17.41 6.35
C SER A 600 15.95 -17.36 7.84
N GLY A 601 16.33 -18.38 8.63
CA GLY A 601 16.17 -18.37 10.09
C GLY A 601 14.72 -18.31 10.59
N GLY A 602 13.74 -18.74 9.80
CA GLY A 602 12.33 -18.55 10.17
C GLY A 602 11.86 -17.09 10.08
N ALA A 603 12.51 -16.27 9.23
CA ALA A 603 12.04 -14.93 8.88
C ALA A 603 10.66 -14.97 8.20
N ARG A 604 9.93 -13.85 8.24
CA ARG A 604 8.63 -13.69 7.57
C ARG A 604 8.67 -12.52 6.59
N GLY A 605 8.52 -12.81 5.31
CA GLY A 605 8.40 -11.81 4.25
C GLY A 605 6.96 -11.64 3.78
N TRP A 606 6.50 -10.39 3.70
CA TRP A 606 5.30 -9.98 2.99
C TRP A 606 5.71 -9.05 1.85
N ILE A 607 5.38 -9.42 0.62
CA ILE A 607 5.76 -8.71 -0.60
C ILE A 607 4.46 -8.39 -1.36
N GLN A 608 4.15 -7.11 -1.51
CA GLN A 608 2.89 -6.63 -2.07
C GLN A 608 3.11 -5.60 -3.19
N SER A 609 2.34 -5.67 -4.27
CA SER A 609 2.35 -4.66 -5.36
C SER A 609 3.76 -4.35 -5.91
N THR A 610 4.60 -5.37 -6.06
CA THR A 610 6.06 -5.23 -6.22
C THR A 610 6.59 -5.89 -7.50
N THR A 611 7.53 -5.24 -8.19
CA THR A 611 8.18 -5.75 -9.40
C THR A 611 9.58 -6.30 -9.09
N ILE A 612 9.86 -7.55 -9.45
CA ILE A 612 11.18 -8.21 -9.29
C ILE A 612 11.68 -8.67 -10.65
N SER A 613 12.62 -7.94 -11.26
CA SER A 613 13.00 -8.17 -12.66
C SER A 613 14.46 -7.92 -13.02
N GLY A 614 15.07 -8.77 -13.86
CA GLY A 614 16.45 -8.60 -14.31
C GLY A 614 17.53 -8.97 -13.27
N ASN A 615 17.16 -9.57 -12.14
CA ASN A 615 18.10 -9.96 -11.09
C ASN A 615 18.77 -11.31 -11.44
N ARG A 616 20.02 -11.51 -11.04
CA ARG A 616 20.89 -12.57 -11.54
C ARG A 616 21.49 -13.44 -10.43
N ALA A 617 21.16 -14.73 -10.42
CA ALA A 617 21.64 -15.70 -9.43
C ALA A 617 22.68 -16.66 -10.04
N GLY A 618 23.81 -16.89 -9.35
CA GLY A 618 24.82 -17.84 -9.81
C GLY A 618 24.36 -19.30 -9.79
N THR A 619 23.53 -19.70 -8.82
CA THR A 619 23.04 -21.09 -8.68
C THR A 619 21.55 -21.24 -8.34
N GLY A 620 20.82 -20.14 -8.22
CA GLY A 620 19.57 -20.12 -7.46
C GLY A 620 18.40 -19.36 -8.08
N ASP A 621 17.51 -18.93 -7.19
CA ASP A 621 16.22 -18.27 -7.44
C ASP A 621 16.31 -16.73 -7.34
N ALA A 622 15.27 -16.02 -7.76
CA ALA A 622 15.14 -14.57 -7.51
C ALA A 622 14.74 -14.28 -6.05
N VAL A 623 13.81 -15.05 -5.50
CA VAL A 623 13.43 -15.07 -4.08
C VAL A 623 13.78 -16.45 -3.49
N GLY A 624 14.78 -16.49 -2.61
CA GLY A 624 15.23 -17.69 -1.91
C GLY A 624 14.66 -17.77 -0.49
N ILE A 625 14.04 -18.90 -0.13
CA ILE A 625 13.27 -19.05 1.12
C ILE A 625 13.73 -20.31 1.88
N PHE A 626 14.42 -20.11 3.00
CA PHE A 626 15.19 -21.15 3.68
C PHE A 626 14.93 -21.24 5.18
N GLY A 627 15.30 -22.38 5.78
CA GLY A 627 15.46 -22.49 7.24
C GLY A 627 14.19 -22.24 8.04
N GLY A 628 13.02 -22.62 7.50
CA GLY A 628 11.71 -22.40 8.13
C GLY A 628 11.08 -21.03 7.86
N ALA A 629 11.69 -20.17 7.03
CA ALA A 629 11.12 -18.88 6.65
C ALA A 629 9.81 -19.02 5.83
N HIS A 630 9.00 -17.96 5.82
CA HIS A 630 7.81 -17.86 4.96
C HIS A 630 7.86 -16.61 4.10
N ALA A 631 7.41 -16.72 2.84
CA ALA A 631 7.13 -15.57 1.98
C ALA A 631 5.66 -15.56 1.53
N HIS A 632 4.92 -14.51 1.88
CA HIS A 632 3.62 -14.20 1.32
C HIS A 632 3.79 -13.16 0.19
N LEU A 633 3.33 -13.50 -1.00
CA LEU A 633 3.40 -12.66 -2.20
C LEU A 633 1.98 -12.35 -2.68
N GLU A 634 1.61 -11.08 -2.73
CA GLU A 634 0.34 -10.64 -3.30
C GLU A 634 0.55 -9.52 -4.33
N ARG A 635 -0.09 -9.60 -5.50
CA ARG A 635 0.08 -8.59 -6.56
C ARG A 635 1.57 -8.37 -6.91
N VAL A 636 2.33 -9.45 -7.10
CA VAL A 636 3.78 -9.40 -7.42
C VAL A 636 4.00 -9.77 -8.87
N THR A 637 4.90 -9.06 -9.58
CA THR A 637 5.39 -9.47 -10.90
C THR A 637 6.85 -9.88 -10.82
N ILE A 638 7.14 -11.17 -11.01
CA ILE A 638 8.50 -11.72 -11.10
C ILE A 638 8.77 -12.10 -12.56
N ALA A 639 9.70 -11.42 -13.24
CA ALA A 639 9.90 -11.57 -14.69
C ALA A 639 11.34 -11.30 -15.14
N ASP A 640 11.84 -11.99 -16.16
CA ASP A 640 13.17 -11.80 -16.76
C ASP A 640 14.34 -11.85 -15.75
N ASN A 641 14.26 -12.67 -14.69
CA ASN A 641 15.40 -12.90 -13.78
C ASN A 641 16.27 -14.06 -14.29
N GLU A 642 17.59 -13.92 -14.24
CA GLU A 642 18.55 -14.94 -14.68
C GLU A 642 18.98 -15.84 -13.51
N GLY A 643 19.09 -17.15 -13.75
CA GLY A 643 19.62 -18.09 -12.76
C GLY A 643 19.52 -19.54 -13.20
N PHE A 644 19.75 -20.47 -12.28
CA PHE A 644 19.35 -21.87 -12.46
C PHE A 644 17.83 -22.04 -12.32
N ARG A 645 17.16 -21.06 -11.71
CA ARG A 645 15.72 -20.91 -11.50
C ARG A 645 15.39 -19.41 -11.58
N THR A 646 14.16 -19.06 -11.92
CA THR A 646 13.85 -17.68 -12.36
C THR A 646 12.80 -16.94 -11.52
N ALA A 647 12.24 -17.57 -10.48
CA ALA A 647 11.37 -16.87 -9.52
C ALA A 647 11.55 -17.32 -8.07
N LEU A 648 10.96 -18.45 -7.65
CA LEU A 648 10.75 -18.82 -6.24
C LEU A 648 11.34 -20.19 -5.89
N GLY A 649 12.09 -20.30 -4.80
CA GLY A 649 12.52 -21.62 -4.34
C GLY A 649 13.26 -21.65 -3.01
N GLY A 650 13.59 -22.87 -2.58
CA GLY A 650 14.31 -23.12 -1.33
C GLY A 650 13.86 -24.39 -0.62
N ASN A 651 13.81 -24.36 0.71
CA ASN A 651 13.40 -25.50 1.54
C ASN A 651 12.35 -25.17 2.63
N ALA A 652 11.82 -23.95 2.62
CA ALA A 652 10.72 -23.50 3.47
C ALA A 652 9.50 -23.11 2.61
N THR A 653 8.53 -22.35 3.13
CA THR A 653 7.20 -22.22 2.52
C THR A 653 6.92 -20.87 1.88
N ALA A 654 6.03 -20.84 0.90
CA ALA A 654 5.55 -19.61 0.28
C ALA A 654 4.04 -19.67 0.02
N SER A 655 3.39 -18.51 0.01
CA SER A 655 2.02 -18.34 -0.47
C SER A 655 1.95 -17.25 -1.54
N VAL A 656 1.14 -17.46 -2.58
CA VAL A 656 0.98 -16.53 -3.72
C VAL A 656 -0.48 -16.21 -3.99
N HIS A 657 -0.80 -14.93 -4.15
CA HIS A 657 -2.11 -14.44 -4.57
C HIS A 657 -1.98 -13.39 -5.68
N ASN A 658 -2.85 -13.43 -6.69
CA ASN A 658 -2.95 -12.44 -7.76
C ASN A 658 -1.59 -12.04 -8.41
N SER A 659 -0.64 -12.97 -8.52
CA SER A 659 0.75 -12.67 -8.88
C SER A 659 1.22 -13.36 -10.18
N ILE A 660 2.10 -12.69 -10.93
CA ILE A 660 2.78 -13.24 -12.11
C ILE A 660 4.14 -13.81 -11.67
N ILE A 661 4.32 -15.11 -11.83
CA ILE A 661 5.49 -15.84 -11.31
C ILE A 661 6.37 -16.37 -12.46
N GLY A 662 7.50 -15.70 -12.67
CA GLY A 662 8.63 -16.20 -13.46
C GLY A 662 8.50 -16.09 -14.98
N ALA A 663 7.79 -15.06 -15.47
CA ALA A 663 7.68 -14.77 -16.89
C ALA A 663 9.07 -14.59 -17.56
N GLY A 664 9.20 -15.06 -18.80
CA GLY A 664 10.46 -15.13 -19.55
C GLY A 664 11.46 -16.20 -19.08
N GLY A 665 11.15 -16.92 -17.99
CA GLY A 665 12.10 -17.81 -17.32
C GLY A 665 11.93 -19.31 -17.58
N THR A 666 12.91 -20.11 -17.10
CA THR A 666 12.88 -21.58 -17.15
C THR A 666 12.89 -22.17 -15.75
N ASN A 667 11.99 -23.12 -15.45
CA ASN A 667 11.81 -23.68 -14.12
C ASN A 667 11.66 -22.58 -13.05
N PRO A 668 10.61 -21.74 -13.13
CA PRO A 668 10.45 -20.57 -12.26
C PRO A 668 10.28 -20.91 -10.78
N CYS A 669 9.66 -22.05 -10.45
CA CYS A 669 9.47 -22.50 -9.07
C CYS A 669 10.23 -23.80 -8.77
N HIS A 670 10.88 -23.89 -7.60
CA HIS A 670 11.51 -25.13 -7.14
C HIS A 670 11.70 -25.21 -5.61
N PHE A 671 10.76 -25.88 -4.95
CA PHE A 671 10.80 -26.15 -3.52
C PHE A 671 11.37 -27.54 -3.21
N THR A 672 12.02 -27.71 -2.06
CA THR A 672 12.73 -28.94 -1.68
C THR A 672 12.48 -29.37 -0.24
N GLY A 673 12.57 -30.68 0.02
CA GLY A 673 12.40 -31.23 1.36
C GLY A 673 10.98 -31.05 1.88
N SER A 674 10.84 -30.19 2.88
CA SER A 674 9.55 -29.76 3.48
C SER A 674 8.98 -28.48 2.87
N GLY A 675 9.69 -27.83 1.95
CA GLY A 675 9.23 -26.58 1.33
C GLY A 675 8.07 -26.79 0.36
N SER A 676 7.20 -25.79 0.26
CA SER A 676 6.01 -25.82 -0.59
C SER A 676 5.56 -24.42 -1.01
N LEU A 677 4.99 -24.32 -2.22
CA LEU A 677 4.21 -23.17 -2.66
C LEU A 677 2.72 -23.46 -2.45
N THR A 678 1.98 -22.50 -1.90
CA THR A 678 0.52 -22.54 -1.77
C THR A 678 -0.09 -21.46 -2.65
N SER A 679 -0.89 -21.83 -3.63
CA SER A 679 -1.71 -20.86 -4.36
C SER A 679 -2.92 -20.46 -3.52
N LEU A 680 -3.24 -19.17 -3.53
CA LEU A 680 -4.46 -18.57 -2.99
C LEU A 680 -5.39 -18.09 -4.13
N GLY A 681 -5.08 -18.46 -5.38
CA GLY A 681 -5.85 -18.11 -6.57
C GLY A 681 -5.35 -16.87 -7.33
N HIS A 682 -5.89 -16.73 -8.55
CA HIS A 682 -5.63 -15.63 -9.48
C HIS A 682 -4.15 -15.45 -9.87
N ASN A 683 -3.30 -16.46 -9.69
CA ASN A 683 -1.89 -16.38 -10.07
C ASN A 683 -1.69 -16.77 -11.55
N LEU A 684 -0.56 -16.37 -12.15
CA LEU A 684 -0.18 -16.73 -13.52
C LEU A 684 1.27 -17.21 -13.54
N ASP A 685 1.54 -18.33 -14.22
CA ASP A 685 2.89 -18.76 -14.58
C ASP A 685 2.92 -19.21 -16.05
N GLU A 686 3.99 -18.82 -16.76
CA GLU A 686 4.14 -19.17 -18.19
C GLU A 686 4.50 -20.65 -18.41
N THR A 687 4.83 -21.36 -17.32
CA THR A 687 5.19 -22.79 -17.29
C THR A 687 4.05 -23.62 -16.70
N SER A 688 4.36 -24.81 -16.18
CA SER A 688 3.51 -25.48 -15.17
C SER A 688 4.30 -25.86 -13.92
N ASP A 689 5.51 -25.32 -13.76
CA ASP A 689 6.48 -25.78 -12.76
C ASP A 689 6.17 -25.22 -11.36
N CYS A 690 5.38 -24.14 -11.29
CA CYS A 690 4.84 -23.60 -10.04
C CYS A 690 3.65 -24.41 -9.49
N ALA A 691 3.10 -25.36 -10.26
CA ALA A 691 2.02 -26.26 -9.85
C ALA A 691 0.81 -25.54 -9.20
N LEU A 692 0.48 -24.34 -9.72
CA LEU A 692 -0.64 -23.53 -9.26
C LEU A 692 -1.95 -24.33 -9.41
N SER A 693 -2.72 -24.43 -8.33
CA SER A 693 -3.76 -25.46 -8.16
C SER A 693 -5.19 -24.93 -8.18
N GLU A 694 -5.39 -23.62 -8.01
CA GLU A 694 -6.72 -23.07 -7.76
C GLU A 694 -7.48 -22.78 -9.07
N PRO A 695 -8.82 -22.89 -9.09
CA PRO A 695 -9.59 -22.76 -10.33
C PRO A 695 -9.52 -21.38 -11.02
N SER A 696 -9.00 -20.35 -10.34
CA SER A 696 -8.75 -19.02 -10.89
C SER A 696 -7.33 -18.81 -11.43
N ASP A 697 -6.40 -19.74 -11.16
CA ASP A 697 -5.01 -19.66 -11.62
C ASP A 697 -4.88 -19.85 -13.14
N ARG A 698 -3.80 -19.32 -13.70
CA ARG A 698 -3.47 -19.24 -15.14
C ARG A 698 -2.09 -19.85 -15.41
N SER A 699 -1.90 -21.13 -15.11
CA SER A 699 -0.70 -21.86 -15.53
C SER A 699 -0.65 -22.10 -17.04
N ASN A 700 0.56 -22.11 -17.58
CA ASN A 700 0.89 -22.23 -19.01
C ASN A 700 0.17 -21.15 -19.84
N ALA A 701 0.12 -19.92 -19.32
CA ALA A 701 -0.47 -18.76 -19.99
C ALA A 701 0.57 -17.63 -20.11
N THR A 702 0.62 -16.96 -21.26
CA THR A 702 1.60 -15.88 -21.48
C THR A 702 1.27 -14.63 -20.66
N ALA A 703 2.29 -14.08 -20.02
CA ALA A 703 2.22 -12.85 -19.24
C ALA A 703 2.32 -11.60 -20.13
N ASP A 704 2.98 -11.71 -21.30
CA ASP A 704 3.12 -10.67 -22.34
C ASP A 704 3.37 -9.27 -21.74
N LEU A 705 4.51 -9.11 -21.07
CA LEU A 705 4.84 -7.93 -20.27
C LEU A 705 5.58 -6.86 -21.09
N ALA A 706 5.41 -5.60 -20.69
CA ALA A 706 6.22 -4.48 -21.15
C ALA A 706 7.70 -4.61 -20.71
N SER A 707 8.56 -3.79 -21.32
CA SER A 707 9.90 -3.50 -20.77
C SER A 707 9.79 -2.85 -19.39
N LEU A 708 10.79 -3.04 -18.52
CA LEU A 708 10.83 -2.37 -17.22
C LEU A 708 10.91 -0.84 -17.39
N SER A 709 9.85 -0.11 -17.04
CA SER A 709 9.76 1.35 -17.23
C SER A 709 8.98 2.05 -16.13
N SER A 710 9.33 3.31 -15.86
CA SER A 710 8.64 4.21 -14.92
C SER A 710 7.69 5.16 -15.66
N SER A 711 6.78 4.58 -16.43
CA SER A 711 5.63 5.23 -17.06
C SER A 711 4.54 5.41 -15.98
N GLY A 712 4.24 6.65 -15.60
CA GLY A 712 3.41 6.96 -14.43
C GLY A 712 4.17 6.83 -13.11
N ALA A 713 4.45 5.60 -12.69
CA ALA A 713 4.95 5.28 -11.35
C ALA A 713 6.35 5.86 -10.98
N ASP A 714 6.56 6.09 -9.68
CA ASP A 714 7.86 6.45 -9.08
C ASP A 714 8.93 5.37 -9.26
N VAL A 715 8.55 4.11 -9.08
CA VAL A 715 9.41 2.95 -9.29
C VAL A 715 9.11 2.28 -10.64
N PRO A 716 10.09 1.72 -11.36
CA PRO A 716 9.84 1.07 -12.65
C PRO A 716 9.02 -0.22 -12.52
N LEU A 717 7.99 -0.39 -13.35
CA LEU A 717 7.06 -1.53 -13.31
C LEU A 717 7.15 -2.43 -14.55
N ARG A 718 6.47 -3.58 -14.48
CA ARG A 718 6.25 -4.52 -15.58
C ARG A 718 4.75 -4.67 -15.86
N THR A 719 4.19 -3.72 -16.58
CA THR A 719 2.76 -3.69 -16.97
C THR A 719 2.42 -4.80 -17.99
N PRO A 720 1.31 -5.53 -17.82
CA PRO A 720 0.79 -6.45 -18.84
C PRO A 720 0.34 -5.72 -20.12
N LEU A 721 0.76 -6.22 -21.28
CA LEU A 721 0.40 -5.64 -22.58
C LEU A 721 -1.02 -6.03 -23.02
N GLN A 722 -1.57 -5.28 -23.99
CA GLN A 722 -2.87 -5.57 -24.57
C GLN A 722 -2.91 -6.97 -25.21
N GLY A 723 -3.72 -7.87 -24.63
CA GLY A 723 -3.84 -9.26 -25.05
C GLY A 723 -3.19 -10.28 -24.10
N SER A 724 -2.44 -9.83 -23.10
CA SER A 724 -1.92 -10.67 -22.01
C SER A 724 -3.03 -11.43 -21.28
N HIS A 725 -2.73 -12.65 -20.83
CA HIS A 725 -3.65 -13.45 -20.01
C HIS A 725 -3.81 -12.92 -18.57
N ALA A 726 -2.97 -11.97 -18.14
CA ALA A 726 -3.07 -11.29 -16.85
C ALA A 726 -4.15 -10.21 -16.81
N VAL A 727 -4.58 -9.67 -17.96
CA VAL A 727 -5.46 -8.48 -18.01
C VAL A 727 -6.92 -8.86 -17.74
N GLY A 728 -7.52 -8.25 -16.70
CA GLY A 728 -8.91 -8.46 -16.28
C GLY A 728 -9.24 -9.86 -15.76
N THR A 729 -8.23 -10.64 -15.36
CA THR A 729 -8.37 -12.04 -14.91
C THR A 729 -8.04 -12.23 -13.42
N GLY A 730 -7.49 -11.21 -12.78
CA GLY A 730 -7.15 -11.17 -11.38
C GLY A 730 -8.32 -10.88 -10.44
N SER A 731 -7.99 -10.78 -9.15
CA SER A 731 -8.89 -10.38 -8.07
C SER A 731 -8.55 -8.97 -7.61
N CYS A 732 -9.58 -8.12 -7.45
CA CYS A 732 -9.46 -6.85 -6.72
C CYS A 732 -9.59 -7.05 -5.19
N GLN A 733 -10.05 -8.22 -4.74
CA GLN A 733 -10.15 -8.58 -3.33
C GLN A 733 -8.84 -9.25 -2.88
N THR A 734 -8.26 -8.83 -1.76
CA THR A 734 -7.10 -9.48 -1.13
C THR A 734 -7.44 -10.91 -0.68
N ALA A 735 -6.47 -11.82 -0.65
CA ALA A 735 -6.71 -13.17 -0.14
C ALA A 735 -7.03 -13.17 1.37
N THR A 736 -8.16 -13.77 1.75
CA THR A 736 -8.62 -13.82 3.14
C THR A 736 -7.64 -14.58 4.04
N GLY A 737 -7.23 -13.98 5.17
CA GLY A 737 -6.45 -14.63 6.22
C GLY A 737 -5.02 -14.13 6.44
N TYR A 738 -4.40 -13.43 5.48
CA TYR A 738 -3.03 -12.87 5.62
C TYR A 738 -2.89 -11.48 4.99
N ILE A 739 -3.82 -10.58 5.33
CA ILE A 739 -3.86 -9.23 4.77
C ILE A 739 -2.76 -8.35 5.38
N LEU A 740 -1.77 -7.97 4.58
CA LEU A 740 -1.20 -6.63 4.71
C LEU A 740 -2.26 -5.65 4.20
N PRO A 741 -2.69 -4.66 5.00
CA PRO A 741 -3.62 -3.65 4.51
C PRO A 741 -2.93 -2.81 3.42
N PRO A 742 -3.67 -2.26 2.45
CA PRO A 742 -3.22 -1.04 1.82
C PRO A 742 -3.05 0.01 2.93
N VAL A 743 -1.82 0.44 3.19
CA VAL A 743 -1.62 1.63 4.00
C VAL A 743 -2.11 2.83 3.21
N VAL A 744 -2.84 3.71 3.90
CA VAL A 744 -2.86 5.19 3.81
C VAL A 744 -1.81 5.80 2.86
N PHE A 745 -2.02 5.55 1.58
CA PHE A 745 -2.12 6.56 0.55
C PHE A 745 -3.40 6.26 -0.24
N ASN A 746 -4.08 7.30 -0.74
CA ASN A 746 -5.07 7.17 -1.82
C ASN A 746 -4.38 6.68 -3.14
N GLY A 747 -3.05 6.56 -3.09
CA GLY A 747 -2.23 5.65 -3.88
C GLY A 747 -2.74 4.20 -3.91
N THR A 748 -3.57 3.89 -4.90
CA THR A 748 -3.79 2.51 -5.35
C THR A 748 -2.47 1.85 -5.81
N ARG A 749 -2.52 0.55 -6.16
CA ARG A 749 -1.42 -0.22 -6.79
C ARG A 749 -0.64 0.69 -7.77
N PRO A 750 0.70 0.81 -7.64
CA PRO A 750 1.48 1.98 -8.07
C PRO A 750 1.08 2.42 -9.47
N GLN A 751 0.54 3.65 -9.57
CA GLN A 751 -0.60 3.90 -10.46
C GLN A 751 -0.23 3.96 -11.94
N ASP A 752 -0.46 2.86 -12.64
CA ASP A 752 -0.80 2.87 -14.06
C ASP A 752 -2.29 2.59 -14.32
N GLY A 753 -3.14 2.39 -13.31
CA GLY A 753 -4.58 2.19 -13.49
C GLY A 753 -5.40 1.96 -12.22
N ALA A 754 -6.72 2.14 -12.33
CA ALA A 754 -7.68 2.07 -11.23
C ALA A 754 -7.65 0.75 -10.45
N GLY A 755 -7.62 0.82 -9.11
CA GLY A 755 -7.91 -0.30 -8.21
C GLY A 755 -9.35 -0.87 -8.29
N PHE A 756 -10.17 -0.34 -9.21
CA PHE A 756 -11.51 -0.78 -9.55
C PHE A 756 -11.51 -1.40 -10.94
N GLY A 757 -10.81 -2.52 -11.09
CA GLY A 757 -10.52 -3.11 -12.40
C GLY A 757 -11.77 -3.43 -13.22
N ASN A 758 -11.69 -3.18 -14.54
CA ASN A 758 -12.63 -3.62 -15.58
C ASN A 758 -14.08 -3.92 -15.13
N ALA A 759 -14.92 -2.89 -14.96
CA ALA A 759 -16.34 -3.06 -14.68
C ALA A 759 -17.02 -3.98 -15.72
N ARG A 760 -17.68 -5.02 -15.24
CA ARG A 760 -18.53 -5.94 -16.01
C ARG A 760 -19.95 -5.40 -16.05
N GLY A 761 -20.71 -5.76 -17.09
CA GLY A 761 -22.13 -5.38 -17.27
C GLY A 761 -23.12 -5.95 -16.24
N ASP A 762 -22.64 -6.48 -15.12
CA ASP A 762 -23.40 -6.94 -13.96
C ASP A 762 -23.07 -6.14 -12.67
N GLY A 763 -22.12 -5.19 -12.72
CA GLY A 763 -21.67 -4.38 -11.58
C GLY A 763 -20.46 -4.94 -10.81
N SER A 764 -19.82 -6.02 -11.29
CA SER A 764 -18.60 -6.57 -10.69
C SER A 764 -17.31 -6.05 -11.34
N TYR A 765 -16.25 -5.91 -10.54
CA TYR A 765 -14.91 -5.46 -10.96
C TYR A 765 -13.96 -6.66 -11.11
N SER A 766 -12.98 -6.58 -12.03
CA SER A 766 -11.90 -7.56 -12.18
C SER A 766 -10.57 -6.89 -12.55
N CYS A 767 -9.59 -7.00 -11.66
CA CYS A 767 -8.26 -6.40 -11.75
C CYS A 767 -7.27 -7.27 -12.54
N ASP A 768 -6.08 -6.74 -12.79
CA ASP A 768 -5.01 -7.44 -13.50
C ASP A 768 -4.17 -8.31 -12.54
N ILE A 769 -3.66 -9.44 -13.01
CA ILE A 769 -2.68 -10.27 -12.27
C ILE A 769 -1.31 -9.55 -12.29
N GLY A 770 -0.57 -9.56 -11.17
CA GLY A 770 0.78 -8.97 -11.06
C GLY A 770 0.83 -7.66 -10.26
N ALA A 771 1.82 -6.81 -10.54
CA ALA A 771 2.14 -5.60 -9.76
C ALA A 771 1.64 -4.26 -10.32
N ALA A 772 1.15 -4.20 -11.56
CA ALA A 772 0.72 -3.00 -12.28
C ALA A 772 -0.71 -3.17 -12.86
N GLU A 773 -1.62 -2.20 -12.70
CA GLU A 773 -3.00 -2.24 -13.27
C GLU A 773 -2.96 -1.50 -14.61
N ARG A 774 -3.38 -2.09 -15.73
CA ARG A 774 -3.35 -1.35 -17.00
C ARG A 774 -4.43 -0.26 -17.07
N GLN A 775 -4.06 1.00 -17.33
CA GLN A 775 -4.99 2.13 -17.42
C GLN A 775 -6.13 1.87 -18.39
N SER A 776 -7.37 2.06 -17.93
CA SER A 776 -8.55 2.09 -18.77
C SER A 776 -8.94 3.54 -19.05
N VAL A 777 -9.23 3.83 -20.31
CA VAL A 777 -9.89 5.08 -20.73
C VAL A 777 -11.15 4.67 -21.46
N ALA A 778 -12.31 5.02 -20.89
CA ALA A 778 -13.56 4.86 -21.61
C ALA A 778 -13.64 5.92 -22.70
N VAL A 779 -14.08 5.50 -23.88
CA VAL A 779 -14.38 6.39 -24.99
C VAL A 779 -15.78 6.10 -25.49
N SER A 780 -16.68 7.03 -25.23
CA SER A 780 -18.07 7.01 -25.70
C SER A 780 -18.31 8.15 -26.68
N LEU A 781 -19.42 8.09 -27.42
CA LEU A 781 -19.97 9.28 -28.03
C LEU A 781 -20.45 10.21 -26.91
N GLY A 782 -20.18 11.51 -27.03
CA GLY A 782 -20.80 12.50 -26.15
C GLY A 782 -22.31 12.56 -26.36
N ASP A 783 -23.07 12.87 -25.32
CA ASP A 783 -24.55 12.87 -25.33
C ASP A 783 -25.15 13.80 -26.40
N ASN A 784 -24.41 14.83 -26.83
CA ASN A 784 -24.81 15.78 -27.86
C ASN A 784 -24.15 15.52 -29.24
N SER A 785 -23.43 14.39 -29.39
CA SER A 785 -22.82 14.01 -30.68
C SER A 785 -23.85 13.99 -31.82
N PRO A 786 -23.63 14.71 -32.92
CA PRO A 786 -24.56 14.71 -34.03
C PRO A 786 -24.70 13.34 -34.70
N GLY A 787 -25.91 12.77 -34.65
CA GLY A 787 -26.24 11.53 -35.35
C GLY A 787 -26.37 11.70 -36.88
N ASP A 788 -26.60 10.56 -37.56
CA ASP A 788 -26.76 10.43 -39.01
C ASP A 788 -27.62 11.54 -39.64
N ARG A 789 -27.08 12.23 -40.65
CA ARG A 789 -27.77 13.34 -41.31
C ARG A 789 -27.38 13.51 -42.76
N GLU A 790 -28.29 14.12 -43.53
CA GLU A 790 -28.06 14.52 -44.90
C GLU A 790 -27.78 16.03 -44.96
N MET A 791 -26.76 16.46 -45.72
CA MET A 791 -26.46 17.87 -45.94
C MET A 791 -26.31 18.19 -47.43
N THR A 792 -26.86 19.33 -47.84
CA THR A 792 -26.78 19.84 -49.22
C THR A 792 -25.76 20.97 -49.30
N SER A 793 -24.81 20.86 -50.24
CA SER A 793 -23.76 21.85 -50.52
C SER A 793 -23.08 22.45 -49.26
N PRO A 794 -22.50 21.64 -48.35
CA PRO A 794 -21.85 22.13 -47.13
C PRO A 794 -20.65 23.04 -47.44
N SER A 795 -20.38 23.99 -46.54
CA SER A 795 -19.21 24.88 -46.60
C SER A 795 -18.85 25.38 -45.20
N GLY A 796 -17.54 25.59 -44.96
CA GLY A 796 -17.03 25.88 -43.62
C GLY A 796 -16.97 24.62 -42.73
N GLU A 797 -16.98 24.80 -41.42
CA GLU A 797 -16.80 23.69 -40.46
C GLU A 797 -18.11 22.98 -40.14
N VAL A 798 -18.04 21.66 -40.07
CA VAL A 798 -19.17 20.76 -39.86
C VAL A 798 -18.77 19.74 -38.79
N VAL A 799 -19.43 19.77 -37.63
CA VAL A 799 -19.20 18.80 -36.53
C VAL A 799 -19.58 17.40 -37.00
N MET A 800 -18.61 16.48 -36.98
CA MET A 800 -18.79 15.09 -37.39
C MET A 800 -19.18 14.20 -36.21
N ALA A 801 -18.57 14.40 -35.05
CA ALA A 801 -18.88 13.70 -33.81
C ALA A 801 -18.43 14.51 -32.57
N GLN A 802 -19.07 14.24 -31.43
CA GLN A 802 -18.59 14.59 -30.09
C GLN A 802 -18.16 13.29 -29.39
N PHE A 803 -17.08 13.32 -28.61
CA PHE A 803 -16.56 12.16 -27.87
C PHE A 803 -16.29 12.55 -26.41
N THR A 804 -16.71 11.69 -25.48
CA THR A 804 -16.24 11.74 -24.09
C THR A 804 -14.99 10.87 -23.97
N LEU A 805 -13.89 11.43 -23.45
CA LEU A 805 -12.77 10.66 -22.91
C LEU A 805 -12.86 10.65 -21.38
N ALA A 806 -13.18 9.52 -20.76
CA ALA A 806 -13.23 9.40 -19.30
C ALA A 806 -11.99 8.66 -18.76
N ASN A 807 -11.28 9.29 -17.83
CA ASN A 807 -10.19 8.66 -17.07
C ASN A 807 -10.80 7.84 -15.93
N GLU A 808 -11.23 6.60 -16.21
CA GLU A 808 -12.05 5.78 -15.30
C GLU A 808 -11.42 5.65 -13.90
N ALA A 809 -10.09 5.58 -13.80
CA ALA A 809 -9.24 6.20 -12.76
C ALA A 809 -7.75 5.87 -12.98
N GLY A 810 -6.87 6.71 -12.44
CA GLY A 810 -5.40 6.58 -12.51
C GLY A 810 -4.73 7.96 -12.53
N GLU A 811 -3.43 8.00 -12.81
CA GLU A 811 -2.66 9.27 -12.87
C GLU A 811 -3.28 10.32 -13.81
N PRO A 812 -3.08 11.63 -13.54
CA PRO A 812 -3.53 12.72 -14.41
C PRO A 812 -3.04 12.55 -15.85
N LEU A 813 -4.00 12.48 -16.75
CA LEU A 813 -3.81 12.01 -18.10
C LEU A 813 -3.52 13.20 -19.04
N ASP A 814 -2.25 13.52 -19.29
CA ASP A 814 -1.76 14.55 -20.24
C ASP A 814 -0.99 13.90 -21.42
N GLY A 815 -0.91 14.59 -22.57
CA GLY A 815 -0.22 14.16 -23.79
C GLY A 815 -0.87 12.99 -24.52
N ARG A 816 -1.55 13.23 -25.65
CA ARG A 816 -2.28 12.21 -26.42
C ARG A 816 -1.96 12.20 -27.90
N VAL A 817 -2.11 11.01 -28.45
CA VAL A 817 -2.38 10.76 -29.87
C VAL A 817 -3.75 10.10 -29.99
N LEU A 818 -4.71 10.76 -30.64
CA LEU A 818 -6.02 10.22 -31.02
C LEU A 818 -5.99 9.84 -32.50
N THR A 819 -6.26 8.57 -32.79
CA THR A 819 -6.33 8.04 -34.17
C THR A 819 -7.76 7.62 -34.49
N LEU A 820 -8.41 8.38 -35.36
CA LEU A 820 -9.65 7.99 -36.03
C LEU A 820 -9.35 7.43 -37.42
N ARG A 821 -10.34 6.79 -38.02
CA ARG A 821 -10.34 6.41 -39.43
C ARG A 821 -11.57 7.00 -40.09
N ALA A 822 -11.34 7.71 -41.19
CA ALA A 822 -12.38 8.11 -42.12
C ALA A 822 -12.84 6.88 -42.91
N TYR A 823 -14.14 6.78 -43.21
CA TYR A 823 -14.63 5.77 -44.15
C TYR A 823 -15.95 6.15 -44.83
N GLY A 824 -16.15 5.71 -46.08
CA GLY A 824 -17.48 5.71 -46.69
C GLY A 824 -17.51 5.61 -48.21
N THR A 825 -17.98 6.67 -48.86
CA THR A 825 -18.03 6.82 -50.32
C THR A 825 -17.82 8.27 -50.79
N GLY A 826 -17.46 9.18 -49.88
CA GLY A 826 -17.01 10.53 -50.20
C GLY A 826 -15.49 10.58 -50.07
N ASP A 827 -14.83 11.27 -51.00
CA ASP A 827 -13.36 11.32 -51.06
C ASP A 827 -12.85 12.44 -50.13
N GLU A 828 -12.31 12.06 -48.96
CA GLU A 828 -11.76 13.04 -48.00
C GLU A 828 -10.63 13.90 -48.58
N ALA A 829 -9.82 13.36 -49.50
CA ALA A 829 -8.71 14.07 -50.13
C ALA A 829 -9.15 15.15 -51.13
N ARG A 830 -10.43 15.16 -51.52
CA ARG A 830 -11.04 16.15 -52.42
C ARG A 830 -12.09 17.05 -51.76
N GLY A 831 -12.89 16.51 -50.85
CA GLY A 831 -14.04 17.22 -50.28
C GLY A 831 -13.70 18.21 -49.17
N ILE A 832 -12.59 17.98 -48.45
CA ILE A 832 -12.32 18.58 -47.14
C ILE A 832 -10.92 19.23 -47.13
N GLU A 833 -10.83 20.45 -46.59
CA GLU A 833 -9.57 21.21 -46.48
C GLU A 833 -8.76 20.85 -45.22
N ALA A 834 -9.47 20.47 -44.15
CA ALA A 834 -8.89 19.99 -42.90
C ALA A 834 -9.93 19.18 -42.09
N ALA A 835 -9.47 18.15 -41.39
CA ALA A 835 -10.17 17.63 -40.21
C ALA A 835 -9.55 18.29 -38.97
N ASN A 836 -10.36 18.77 -38.03
CA ASN A 836 -9.91 19.48 -36.83
C ASN A 836 -10.40 18.77 -35.55
N LEU A 837 -9.60 18.86 -34.49
CA LEU A 837 -9.96 18.42 -33.14
C LEU A 837 -10.04 19.62 -32.21
N TYR A 838 -11.15 19.73 -31.48
CA TYR A 838 -11.43 20.77 -30.49
C TYR A 838 -11.69 20.14 -29.11
N ILE A 839 -11.30 20.84 -28.05
CA ILE A 839 -11.84 20.62 -26.70
C ILE A 839 -13.17 21.38 -26.61
N ASP A 840 -14.22 20.65 -26.23
CA ASP A 840 -15.57 21.16 -25.99
C ASP A 840 -15.70 21.51 -24.50
N THR A 841 -15.60 22.81 -24.18
CA THR A 841 -15.57 23.27 -22.78
C THR A 841 -16.98 23.36 -22.16
N ASN A 842 -18.04 23.34 -22.97
CA ASN A 842 -19.42 23.53 -22.52
C ASN A 842 -20.27 22.23 -22.55
N ALA A 843 -19.74 21.18 -23.17
CA ALA A 843 -20.29 19.84 -23.41
C ALA A 843 -21.53 19.77 -24.34
N ASP A 844 -21.86 20.83 -25.08
CA ASP A 844 -23.08 20.95 -25.89
C ASP A 844 -22.97 20.39 -27.32
N GLY A 845 -21.77 20.00 -27.76
CA GLY A 845 -21.53 19.32 -29.04
C GLY A 845 -21.63 20.20 -30.29
N ALA A 846 -21.73 21.53 -30.15
CA ALA A 846 -21.77 22.48 -31.25
C ALA A 846 -20.59 23.46 -31.23
N LEU A 847 -19.87 23.56 -32.36
CA LEU A 847 -18.68 24.42 -32.49
C LEU A 847 -18.99 25.90 -32.19
N ASP A 848 -18.50 26.44 -31.06
CA ASP A 848 -18.78 27.81 -30.60
C ASP A 848 -17.58 28.55 -29.94
N ASP A 849 -17.81 29.76 -29.40
CA ASP A 849 -16.76 30.62 -28.80
C ASP A 849 -16.11 30.03 -27.51
N ASN A 850 -16.64 28.92 -26.96
CA ASN A 850 -16.08 28.22 -25.80
C ASN A 850 -15.08 27.10 -26.17
N ASP A 851 -14.95 26.76 -27.46
CA ASP A 851 -14.18 25.61 -27.91
C ASP A 851 -12.73 25.94 -28.26
N THR A 852 -11.81 25.08 -27.84
CA THR A 852 -10.37 25.29 -28.06
C THR A 852 -9.85 24.31 -29.10
N LEU A 853 -9.48 24.82 -30.29
CA LEU A 853 -8.79 24.04 -31.32
C LEU A 853 -7.45 23.53 -30.78
N VAL A 854 -7.27 22.21 -30.75
CA VAL A 854 -6.01 21.58 -30.31
C VAL A 854 -5.15 21.09 -31.47
N ASP A 855 -5.73 20.54 -32.55
CA ASP A 855 -4.96 20.06 -33.71
C ASP A 855 -5.77 20.02 -35.03
N SER A 856 -5.06 19.96 -36.17
CA SER A 856 -5.61 20.02 -37.54
C SER A 856 -4.87 19.09 -38.51
N VAL A 857 -5.55 18.04 -39.01
CA VAL A 857 -5.06 17.18 -40.09
C VAL A 857 -5.45 17.77 -41.44
N THR A 858 -4.48 18.31 -42.19
CA THR A 858 -4.68 18.95 -43.50
C THR A 858 -4.16 18.13 -44.68
N ALA A 859 -3.74 16.88 -44.44
CA ALA A 859 -3.30 15.94 -45.45
C ALA A 859 -4.15 14.67 -45.29
N LEU A 860 -5.27 14.64 -46.01
CA LEU A 860 -6.28 13.61 -45.92
C LEU A 860 -6.11 12.62 -47.09
N ASP A 861 -6.25 11.34 -46.80
CA ASP A 861 -6.37 10.26 -47.78
C ASP A 861 -7.81 9.71 -47.74
N ASP A 862 -8.34 9.31 -48.89
CA ASP A 862 -9.63 8.59 -49.09
C ASP A 862 -9.67 7.30 -48.23
N ASP A 863 -10.71 7.12 -47.38
CA ASP A 863 -10.83 6.05 -46.36
C ASP A 863 -9.64 5.99 -45.33
N GLY A 864 -8.93 7.11 -45.14
CA GLY A 864 -7.63 7.21 -44.44
C GLY A 864 -7.65 7.32 -42.90
N GLU A 865 -6.47 7.31 -42.28
CA GLU A 865 -6.29 7.54 -40.83
C GLU A 865 -6.14 9.04 -40.50
N LEU A 866 -6.91 9.53 -39.54
CA LEU A 866 -6.82 10.87 -38.97
C LEU A 866 -6.11 10.78 -37.62
N ARG A 867 -4.86 11.24 -37.55
CA ARG A 867 -4.05 11.27 -36.33
C ARG A 867 -3.96 12.70 -35.80
N PHE A 868 -4.52 12.93 -34.61
CA PHE A 868 -4.46 14.19 -33.89
C PHE A 868 -3.54 14.07 -32.67
N GLU A 869 -2.77 15.13 -32.37
CA GLU A 869 -1.84 15.17 -31.24
C GLU A 869 -2.13 16.39 -30.34
N PHE A 870 -2.36 16.16 -29.03
CA PHE A 870 -2.74 17.23 -28.10
C PHE A 870 -2.14 17.05 -26.71
N SER A 871 -1.74 18.15 -26.06
CA SER A 871 -1.08 18.14 -24.74
C SER A 871 -1.20 19.50 -24.03
N GLY A 872 -0.97 19.49 -22.71
CA GLY A 872 -0.97 20.65 -21.84
C GLY A 872 -2.16 20.68 -20.87
N SER A 873 -2.06 21.56 -19.87
CA SER A 873 -2.94 21.61 -18.69
C SER A 873 -4.43 21.80 -18.96
N GLU A 874 -4.81 22.34 -20.12
CA GLU A 874 -6.21 22.51 -20.53
C GLU A 874 -6.80 21.22 -21.14
N SER A 875 -5.95 20.23 -21.45
CA SER A 875 -6.30 18.90 -21.97
C SER A 875 -6.04 17.75 -20.99
N ALA A 876 -5.49 18.05 -19.81
CA ALA A 876 -5.13 17.07 -18.80
C ALA A 876 -6.37 16.56 -18.05
N ILE A 877 -6.61 15.24 -18.11
CA ILE A 877 -7.79 14.61 -17.49
C ILE A 877 -7.41 14.10 -16.09
N PRO A 878 -7.94 14.67 -14.99
CA PRO A 878 -7.65 14.15 -13.64
C PRO A 878 -8.23 12.75 -13.44
N SER A 879 -7.81 12.04 -12.38
CA SER A 879 -8.40 10.75 -12.01
C SER A 879 -9.91 10.89 -11.78
N GLY A 880 -10.72 10.01 -12.40
CA GLY A 880 -12.19 10.11 -12.36
C GLY A 880 -12.77 11.29 -13.16
N GLY A 881 -11.95 12.03 -13.91
CA GLY A 881 -12.37 13.15 -14.74
C GLY A 881 -12.74 12.75 -16.17
N GLU A 882 -13.40 13.67 -16.86
CA GLU A 882 -13.76 13.55 -18.28
C GLU A 882 -13.24 14.74 -19.10
N LEU A 883 -12.98 14.50 -20.38
CA LEU A 883 -12.70 15.53 -21.39
C LEU A 883 -13.65 15.33 -22.58
N GLN A 884 -14.40 16.37 -22.91
CA GLN A 884 -15.27 16.39 -24.09
C GLN A 884 -14.48 16.92 -25.30
N LEU A 885 -14.60 16.23 -26.44
CA LEU A 885 -13.89 16.53 -27.67
C LEU A 885 -14.86 16.61 -28.86
N ILE A 886 -14.71 17.64 -29.69
CA ILE A 886 -15.43 17.82 -30.95
C ILE A 886 -14.47 17.55 -32.12
N VAL A 887 -14.90 16.74 -33.09
CA VAL A 887 -14.20 16.58 -34.37
C VAL A 887 -15.01 17.23 -35.48
N THR A 888 -14.38 18.10 -36.27
CA THR A 888 -15.02 18.79 -37.40
C THR A 888 -14.33 18.45 -38.72
N TYR A 889 -15.10 18.51 -39.81
CA TYR A 889 -14.58 18.56 -41.18
C TYR A 889 -14.82 19.97 -41.74
N ARG A 890 -13.78 20.60 -42.30
CA ARG A 890 -13.86 21.90 -42.98
C ARG A 890 -14.05 21.69 -44.48
N PHE A 891 -15.28 21.87 -44.97
CA PHE A 891 -15.62 21.76 -46.39
C PHE A 891 -15.27 23.04 -47.16
N SER A 892 -14.69 22.89 -48.36
CA SER A 892 -14.21 24.02 -49.17
C SER A 892 -15.36 24.95 -49.64
N GLU A 893 -15.10 26.26 -49.69
CA GLU A 893 -16.11 27.27 -50.07
C GLU A 893 -16.60 27.18 -51.53
N SER A 894 -15.98 26.31 -52.35
CA SER A 894 -16.21 26.22 -53.80
C SER A 894 -17.60 25.68 -54.20
N LEU A 895 -18.30 24.99 -53.29
CA LEU A 895 -19.49 24.19 -53.60
C LEU A 895 -20.81 24.98 -53.66
N ALA A 896 -20.85 26.22 -53.17
CA ALA A 896 -22.10 26.92 -52.88
C ALA A 896 -22.81 27.61 -54.07
N THR A 897 -22.26 27.61 -55.30
CA THR A 897 -22.87 28.36 -56.43
C THR A 897 -22.72 27.72 -57.82
N ASN A 898 -23.79 27.09 -58.34
CA ASN A 898 -24.15 27.19 -59.79
C ASN A 898 -25.58 26.76 -60.18
N GLY A 899 -26.61 27.21 -59.42
CA GLY A 899 -28.01 26.93 -59.75
C GLY A 899 -28.79 28.13 -60.33
N ILE A 900 -28.75 28.36 -61.66
CA ILE A 900 -29.81 28.94 -62.54
C ILE A 900 -29.22 29.22 -63.94
N GLY A 901 -29.75 28.54 -64.97
CA GLY A 901 -29.24 28.67 -66.34
C GLY A 901 -29.89 29.78 -67.17
N THR A 902 -29.08 30.57 -67.88
CA THR A 902 -29.49 31.28 -69.12
C THR A 902 -28.42 31.11 -70.18
N THR A 903 -28.81 30.96 -71.46
CA THR A 903 -27.88 30.66 -72.55
C THR A 903 -27.77 31.80 -73.58
N ARG A 904 -26.54 32.21 -73.92
CA ARG A 904 -25.93 31.97 -75.27
C ARG A 904 -24.63 32.75 -75.57
N THR A 905 -23.83 32.16 -76.47
CA THR A 905 -22.88 32.78 -77.42
C THR A 905 -21.57 33.43 -76.91
N ALA A 906 -20.61 32.55 -76.58
CA ALA A 906 -19.32 32.39 -77.28
C ALA A 906 -18.49 33.61 -77.78
N ALA A 907 -17.34 33.82 -77.12
CA ALA A 907 -16.04 34.17 -77.71
C ALA A 907 -14.94 33.68 -76.74
N GLN A 908 -14.10 32.68 -77.05
CA GLN A 908 -12.94 32.64 -77.98
C GLN A 908 -11.60 32.93 -77.26
N TYR A 909 -10.73 31.91 -77.25
CA TYR A 909 -9.43 31.82 -76.55
C TYR A 909 -8.44 32.99 -76.77
N ALA A 910 -7.72 33.37 -75.70
CA ALA A 910 -6.26 33.54 -75.71
C ALA A 910 -5.66 33.76 -74.30
N SER A 911 -4.63 33.00 -73.96
CA SER A 911 -3.69 33.22 -72.84
C SER A 911 -2.26 33.40 -73.41
N PRO A 912 -1.20 33.63 -72.61
CA PRO A 912 -1.06 34.62 -71.54
C PRO A 912 0.17 35.54 -71.75
N GLY A 913 0.39 36.54 -70.87
CA GLY A 913 1.74 37.07 -70.62
C GLY A 913 1.91 38.55 -70.24
N LEU A 914 2.34 38.80 -68.98
CA LEU A 914 3.19 39.90 -68.49
C LEU A 914 2.77 41.38 -68.73
N MET A 915 2.69 42.18 -67.65
CA MET A 915 3.80 43.06 -67.21
C MET A 915 3.49 43.94 -65.97
N SER A 916 4.55 44.33 -65.25
CA SER A 916 4.68 45.49 -64.32
C SER A 916 4.09 45.36 -62.90
N LEU A 917 4.72 45.87 -61.82
CA LEU A 917 6.05 46.50 -61.60
C LEU A 917 6.33 46.40 -60.07
N PHE A 918 7.53 46.16 -59.52
CA PHE A 918 8.83 46.86 -59.65
C PHE A 918 9.95 45.87 -59.12
N VAL A 919 11.20 46.19 -58.69
CA VAL A 919 11.97 47.43 -58.45
C VAL A 919 13.48 47.26 -58.81
N LEU A 920 14.32 48.20 -58.41
CA LEU A 920 15.81 48.27 -58.52
C LEU A 920 16.53 47.35 -57.49
N ALA A 921 17.84 47.04 -57.49
CA ALA A 921 19.01 47.07 -58.41
C ALA A 921 20.26 46.59 -57.58
N ALA A 922 21.42 46.12 -58.08
CA ALA A 922 21.92 45.59 -59.35
C ALA A 922 23.36 45.00 -59.14
N PHE A 923 24.12 44.70 -60.21
CA PHE A 923 25.58 44.39 -60.24
C PHE A 923 26.13 43.10 -59.57
N ALA A 924 25.90 41.96 -60.23
CA ALA A 924 26.89 41.09 -60.90
C ALA A 924 28.44 41.35 -60.75
N PRO A 925 29.35 40.39 -61.09
CA PRO A 925 29.24 38.91 -61.23
C PRO A 925 30.50 38.08 -60.75
N PHE A 926 30.51 36.78 -61.11
CA PHE A 926 31.60 35.76 -61.11
C PHE A 926 31.85 34.94 -59.81
N ARG A 927 32.37 33.69 -59.85
CA ARG A 927 32.23 32.50 -60.75
C ARG A 927 33.09 31.34 -60.19
N ARG A 928 32.73 30.08 -60.52
CA ARG A 928 33.55 28.82 -60.39
C ARG A 928 33.61 28.18 -58.98
N GLN A 929 33.76 26.86 -58.81
CA GLN A 929 33.65 25.69 -59.72
C GLN A 929 33.57 24.34 -58.94
N ARG A 930 32.64 23.44 -59.34
CA ARG A 930 32.82 21.96 -59.46
C ARG A 930 33.02 21.15 -58.14
N LEU A 931 32.88 19.81 -58.08
CA LEU A 931 32.64 18.76 -59.11
C LEU A 931 31.77 17.58 -58.58
N LEU A 932 31.41 16.66 -59.48
CA LEU A 932 30.77 15.31 -59.39
C LEU A 932 31.27 14.40 -58.24
N LEU A 933 30.70 13.21 -57.91
CA LEU A 933 30.09 12.10 -58.71
C LEU A 933 29.19 11.24 -57.75
N LEU A 934 27.98 10.72 -58.01
CA LEU A 934 27.29 10.00 -59.12
C LEU A 934 27.38 8.45 -59.06
N LEU A 935 26.24 7.77 -59.29
CA LEU A 935 26.00 6.32 -59.57
C LEU A 935 25.79 5.35 -58.37
N ALA A 936 25.06 4.21 -58.46
CA ALA A 936 23.74 3.85 -59.05
C ALA A 936 23.56 2.30 -59.18
N VAL A 937 22.37 1.85 -59.62
CA VAL A 937 22.04 0.47 -60.13
C VAL A 937 21.87 -0.56 -58.98
N VAL A 938 20.93 -1.51 -58.93
CA VAL A 938 20.42 -2.48 -59.93
C VAL A 938 18.88 -2.66 -59.87
N ALA A 939 18.27 -3.02 -61.01
CA ALA A 939 16.89 -3.50 -61.14
C ALA A 939 16.85 -4.79 -61.97
N LEU A 940 15.75 -5.55 -61.94
CA LEU A 940 15.30 -6.41 -63.06
C LEU A 940 13.89 -6.98 -62.88
N ALA A 941 13.11 -6.95 -63.96
CA ALA A 941 11.91 -7.75 -64.22
C ALA A 941 11.94 -8.19 -65.70
N GLY A 942 11.15 -9.17 -66.13
CA GLY A 942 11.23 -9.65 -67.52
C GLY A 942 10.01 -10.40 -68.06
N CYS A 943 9.60 -9.99 -69.29
CA CYS A 943 8.65 -10.64 -70.21
C CYS A 943 7.19 -10.83 -69.75
N SER A 944 6.15 -10.83 -70.59
CA SER A 944 5.90 -10.29 -71.96
C SER A 944 4.43 -10.58 -72.34
N GLY A 945 3.62 -9.71 -72.96
CA GLY A 945 3.83 -8.34 -73.48
C GLY A 945 3.66 -8.27 -75.01
N GLY A 946 2.56 -7.68 -75.52
CA GLY A 946 2.36 -7.50 -76.96
C GLY A 946 1.03 -6.86 -77.40
N GLY A 947 1.12 -5.77 -78.17
CA GLY A 947 0.03 -5.16 -78.96
C GLY A 947 -0.79 -4.07 -78.24
N GLY A 948 -1.20 -2.97 -78.88
CA GLY A 948 -0.86 -2.56 -80.26
C GLY A 948 -1.91 -1.70 -80.95
N GLY A 949 -1.97 -0.41 -80.63
CA GLY A 949 -2.87 0.60 -81.20
C GLY A 949 -2.69 1.89 -80.40
N GLY A 950 -3.01 3.04 -80.98
CA GLY A 950 -2.87 4.31 -80.25
C GLY A 950 -3.49 5.49 -80.99
N ASP A 951 -3.78 6.50 -80.18
CA ASP A 951 -4.30 7.83 -80.50
C ASP A 951 -3.27 8.81 -79.90
N GLU A 952 -2.93 9.96 -80.48
CA GLU A 952 -3.74 11.09 -80.97
C GLU A 952 -4.46 11.85 -79.83
N GLU A 953 -4.36 13.17 -79.90
CA GLU A 953 -4.37 14.08 -78.75
C GLU A 953 -5.80 14.44 -78.28
N THR A 954 -6.29 13.78 -77.23
CA THR A 954 -7.49 14.22 -76.50
C THR A 954 -7.10 15.20 -75.40
N VAL A 955 -7.50 16.46 -75.58
CA VAL A 955 -7.55 17.44 -74.49
C VAL A 955 -8.72 17.06 -73.59
N GLU A 956 -8.43 16.50 -72.41
CA GLU A 956 -9.35 16.61 -71.30
C GLU A 956 -9.31 18.05 -70.78
N THR A 957 -10.50 18.59 -70.53
CA THR A 957 -10.69 19.87 -69.85
C THR A 957 -10.27 19.75 -68.40
N ASP A 958 -9.90 20.86 -67.78
CA ASP A 958 -10.05 20.98 -66.32
C ASP A 958 -11.54 20.73 -66.02
N GLU A 959 -11.88 19.53 -65.53
CA GLU A 959 -13.14 19.37 -64.80
C GLU A 959 -13.00 20.20 -63.53
N VAL A 960 -13.98 21.07 -63.28
CA VAL A 960 -14.22 21.50 -61.90
C VAL A 960 -14.73 20.25 -61.23
N GLU A 961 -13.87 19.55 -60.46
CA GLU A 961 -14.27 18.33 -59.76
C GLU A 961 -15.46 18.69 -58.85
N GLU A 962 -16.65 18.25 -59.26
CA GLU A 962 -17.86 18.36 -58.46
C GLU A 962 -17.64 17.52 -57.20
N ALA A 963 -17.98 18.03 -56.00
CA ALA A 963 -17.92 17.22 -54.79
C ALA A 963 -18.79 15.98 -55.00
N VAL A 964 -18.16 14.81 -54.97
CA VAL A 964 -18.85 13.54 -55.19
C VAL A 964 -19.92 13.39 -54.11
N PRO A 965 -21.22 13.28 -54.45
CA PRO A 965 -22.27 13.07 -53.47
C PRO A 965 -22.01 11.72 -52.80
N GLY A 966 -21.65 11.78 -51.52
CA GLY A 966 -20.90 10.72 -50.86
C GLY A 966 -21.13 10.71 -49.36
N THR A 967 -20.90 9.53 -48.78
CA THR A 967 -21.00 9.29 -47.35
C THR A 967 -19.63 9.47 -46.70
N TYR A 968 -19.57 10.29 -45.66
CA TYR A 968 -18.39 10.54 -44.84
C TYR A 968 -18.69 10.09 -43.41
N SER A 969 -17.83 9.25 -42.82
CA SER A 969 -18.08 8.62 -41.52
C SER A 969 -16.76 8.47 -40.74
N LEU A 970 -16.84 8.35 -39.41
CA LEU A 970 -15.67 8.21 -38.53
C LEU A 970 -15.77 6.96 -37.64
N GLU A 971 -14.68 6.17 -37.59
CA GLU A 971 -14.48 5.05 -36.67
C GLU A 971 -13.24 5.30 -35.80
N LEU A 972 -13.34 5.13 -34.48
CA LEU A 972 -12.21 5.23 -33.56
C LEU A 972 -11.28 4.00 -33.71
N GLN A 973 -10.01 4.22 -34.08
CA GLN A 973 -9.02 3.13 -34.19
C GLN A 973 -8.17 2.99 -32.93
N SER A 974 -7.64 4.09 -32.39
CA SER A 974 -6.89 4.05 -31.14
C SER A 974 -6.73 5.40 -30.44
N LEU A 975 -6.39 5.34 -29.16
CA LEU A 975 -5.93 6.43 -28.31
C LEU A 975 -4.68 5.95 -27.56
N SER A 976 -3.65 6.79 -27.47
CA SER A 976 -2.40 6.49 -26.76
C SER A 976 -1.81 7.75 -26.12
N VAL A 977 -0.95 7.56 -25.11
CA VAL A 977 -0.20 8.63 -24.44
C VAL A 977 1.16 8.83 -25.14
N GLU A 978 1.67 10.05 -25.22
CA GLU A 978 3.03 10.26 -25.75
C GLU A 978 4.10 9.78 -24.74
N GLY A 979 5.10 9.04 -25.22
CA GLY A 979 6.19 8.49 -24.42
C GLY A 979 6.09 6.99 -24.11
N ASP A 980 4.95 6.36 -24.38
CA ASP A 980 4.75 4.93 -24.22
C ASP A 980 5.50 4.14 -25.34
N ASN A 981 6.31 3.14 -24.97
CA ASN A 981 7.15 2.36 -25.91
C ASN A 981 6.37 1.25 -26.61
N GLY A 982 5.20 1.60 -27.17
CA GLY A 982 4.28 0.68 -27.84
C GLY A 982 3.18 0.12 -26.95
N GLY A 983 3.08 0.53 -25.68
CA GLY A 983 1.86 0.37 -24.93
C GLY A 983 0.71 1.16 -25.58
N LYS A 984 -0.48 0.59 -25.47
CA LYS A 984 -1.75 1.23 -25.83
C LYS A 984 -2.59 1.28 -24.57
N LEU A 985 -3.26 2.41 -24.33
CA LEU A 985 -4.26 2.54 -23.28
C LEU A 985 -5.35 1.46 -23.42
N GLY A 986 -5.96 1.08 -22.31
CA GLY A 986 -7.13 0.21 -22.26
C GLY A 986 -8.37 0.94 -22.76
N ILE A 987 -8.52 1.06 -24.08
CA ILE A 987 -9.69 1.72 -24.67
C ILE A 987 -10.93 0.86 -24.43
N ARG A 988 -11.84 1.36 -23.60
CA ARG A 988 -13.20 0.81 -23.46
C ARG A 988 -14.13 1.57 -24.41
N THR A 989 -14.28 1.05 -25.62
CA THR A 989 -15.31 1.53 -26.55
C THR A 989 -16.65 0.89 -26.20
N GLU A 990 -17.61 1.69 -25.74
CA GLU A 990 -19.00 1.33 -26.01
C GLU A 990 -19.20 1.33 -27.53
N SER A 991 -20.01 0.41 -28.06
CA SER A 991 -20.04 0.16 -29.51
C SER A 991 -20.63 1.35 -30.26
N VAL A 992 -19.77 2.21 -30.81
CA VAL A 992 -20.15 3.40 -31.58
C VAL A 992 -20.91 2.97 -32.85
N PRO A 993 -22.22 3.28 -32.98
CA PRO A 993 -22.86 3.27 -34.29
C PRO A 993 -22.29 4.46 -35.06
N GLY A 994 -21.52 4.20 -36.12
CA GLY A 994 -20.75 5.24 -36.80
C GLY A 994 -21.62 6.38 -37.33
N ASN A 995 -21.38 7.61 -36.83
CA ASN A 995 -22.11 8.80 -37.24
C ASN A 995 -21.85 9.07 -38.73
N THR A 996 -22.92 8.99 -39.52
CA THR A 996 -22.86 8.91 -40.98
C THR A 996 -23.37 10.21 -41.61
N LEU A 997 -22.46 11.05 -42.12
CA LEU A 997 -22.80 12.27 -42.86
C LEU A 997 -22.95 11.95 -44.35
N THR A 998 -24.17 12.10 -44.90
CA THR A 998 -24.40 11.94 -46.35
C THR A 998 -24.47 13.31 -47.02
N VAL A 999 -23.49 13.63 -47.86
CA VAL A 999 -23.49 14.87 -48.66
C VAL A 999 -24.22 14.62 -49.99
N LYS A 1000 -25.07 15.56 -50.39
CA LYS A 1000 -25.83 15.54 -51.65
C LYS A 1000 -25.75 16.88 -52.37
N ASP A 1001 -25.86 16.84 -53.70
CA ASP A 1001 -25.88 17.96 -54.66
C ASP A 1001 -26.49 19.27 -54.11
#